data_AF-A0A9D6N2C5-F1
#
_entry.id   AF-A0A9D6N2C5-F1
#
_cell.length_a   1.000
_cell.length_b   1.000
_cell.length_c   1.000
_cell.angle_alpha   90.00
_cell.angle_beta   90.00
_cell.angle_gamma   90.00
#
_symmetry.space_group_name_H-M   'P 1'
#
loop_
_entity.id
_entity.type
_entity.pdbx_description
1 polymer ?
#
loop_
_entity_poly.entity_id
_entity_poly.type
_entity_poly.pdbx_seq_one_letter_code
_entity_poly.pdbx_strand_id
1 'polypeptide(L)'
;MRIGAGAKPPFASDPRLERRSLESYSRDIQSIRSSQRQRLRILARCLPAILWVLLPMASQAAASGGASTNGVIVLAIEGEKEKFQIQRAGGPEWDPGYVGQRLNPNDSGRLGPATRATVRLSDLTVMRLAENSRFTVHPPSGESESFGVSLWHGLLYLFHRDAPGSTRINSRTASAATRGTEFIVESDENTGRFSLAVIAGEGELSNEAGRAIVKPGERASADPGVAPRMTAKVEANALIQWVLYYPGVVAVEDLGLTDADTQRLSTSLAAYRAGDLPEAFRAYPSNPAAAAGASDAEKVYRAALLASLGQVNAAAAMLPSDATASPGLRAASAALRSVIKAVSRPELVAIVSTETNRLASEWMAESYERQSARQLESARLAALLATIAAPQFGFAWARLAELEIGFGRFTEAQAALDRALSLSPRNAQAHALRGFMAIRRFALSEARAAFDEAIRLDGALANAWLGRGLLRIRSGDRAGGREDMQIAASLEPQRGVLRSYLAKAWQESRELDHARTELDLAKELDPQDPTAWLYSSLVNLNQNRLNQAVRDLQRSQALNDNRAIYRSRFLLDQDLAVRGANLAGAYESVGLRDVALAEAGRSIASDYANYSAHLFLADTYNLLRDPHGILLRYETPWLSEYLLANLLSPAAAGTLSQTLGEQDFARFFVRGGIGLVSATDYLSRGDWTESAAQYGRFNRMSYAVETSFRSERGQRPNEDITSTFVDAQFKQELSPQDSVYLQAIYYSADQGDLTPYYSPTNGVPGLRVLERQEPLLIGGYHREWNPGSHTLFLASRLTDAMSVRNPAAGPVTIANAGGLPLAIPTVVDAAYRSRLEIYTAEIQHILERDAHTWVAGLRAQTGQINARNEFVSPAVLSTFPIPLTPGPSTVTEVGGDFSRFGGYLYDHWRMGRSFTLIAGLGYDHLRYPLNYRLAPLQAGEQNRDMLAPKLGFVWNPQPSTTLRGAVSRSLAGVSLDQSFQLEPTQIAGFNQAFRSLIPESLANANSGAEMRMAMLAVDQRIGSNTWVGVSGAWLTSELERLSGSFGLVPAFTNSSLSERLNYQERSIGGYAYHLLGDEWSLGARYRLTHSEIEAAHPDLPSTTFVTPPFSPPASSALLHSARLFVQFQHPSGFFGLGEAIWHRQSNRNYVPDLPGDDFWQLNVHAGYRWPNRRAEIRVGLLNLTDQDYRLNPLSETETLPRHRTLAVSLRLNF
;
A
#
# COMPACT_ATOMS: atom_id res chain seq x y z
N MET A 1 -50.41 -47.59 69.35
CA MET A 1 -51.10 -46.84 70.42
C MET A 1 -51.86 -45.69 69.77
N ARG A 2 -53.19 -45.65 69.98
CA ARG A 2 -54.23 -44.64 69.68
C ARG A 2 -53.98 -43.40 68.75
N ILE A 3 -54.89 -43.31 67.75
CA ILE A 3 -55.81 -42.19 67.36
C ILE A 3 -55.24 -40.93 66.65
N GLY A 4 -55.88 -40.55 65.52
CA GLY A 4 -56.10 -39.15 65.14
C GLY A 4 -56.24 -38.84 63.65
N ALA A 5 -57.46 -38.54 63.20
CA ALA A 5 -57.82 -38.09 61.85
C ALA A 5 -57.69 -36.56 61.66
N GLY A 6 -57.58 -36.07 60.42
CA GLY A 6 -57.91 -34.67 60.04
C GLY A 6 -56.94 -34.01 59.04
N ALA A 7 -57.47 -33.50 57.92
CA ALA A 7 -56.77 -33.07 56.70
C ALA A 7 -56.63 -31.53 56.52
N LYS A 8 -55.52 -31.07 55.92
CA LYS A 8 -55.40 -30.13 54.74
C LYS A 8 -53.93 -29.69 54.51
N PRO A 9 -53.52 -29.29 53.28
CA PRO A 9 -52.12 -29.35 52.81
C PRO A 9 -51.32 -28.06 53.03
N PRO A 10 -49.98 -28.10 53.16
CA PRO A 10 -49.12 -26.96 52.91
C PRO A 10 -48.64 -26.94 51.44
N PHE A 11 -48.30 -25.75 50.96
CA PHE A 11 -47.75 -25.42 49.64
C PHE A 11 -48.76 -25.15 48.51
N ALA A 12 -49.55 -24.08 48.71
CA ALA A 12 -49.87 -23.20 47.61
C ALA A 12 -48.62 -22.38 47.26
N SER A 13 -48.20 -22.42 45.99
CA SER A 13 -47.13 -21.61 45.41
C SER A 13 -47.43 -20.11 45.58
N ASP A 14 -46.50 -19.37 46.18
CA ASP A 14 -46.60 -17.92 46.38
C ASP A 14 -46.46 -17.17 45.04
N PRO A 15 -47.53 -16.51 44.52
CA PRO A 15 -47.48 -15.76 43.25
C PRO A 15 -46.53 -14.55 43.29
N ARG A 16 -45.98 -14.20 44.47
CA ARG A 16 -45.01 -13.10 44.64
C ARG A 16 -43.59 -13.49 44.23
N LEU A 17 -43.25 -14.77 44.13
CA LEU A 17 -41.93 -15.24 43.67
C LEU A 17 -41.81 -15.26 42.15
N GLU A 18 -42.86 -15.68 41.42
CA GLU A 18 -42.92 -15.58 39.94
C GLU A 18 -43.00 -14.12 39.46
N ARG A 19 -43.68 -13.23 40.20
CA ARG A 19 -43.64 -11.79 39.89
C ARG A 19 -42.28 -11.16 40.16
N ARG A 20 -41.52 -11.63 41.16
CA ARG A 20 -40.18 -11.08 41.45
C ARG A 20 -39.13 -11.48 40.42
N SER A 21 -39.20 -12.68 39.82
CA SER A 21 -38.30 -13.06 38.72
C SER A 21 -38.64 -12.33 37.41
N LEU A 22 -39.93 -12.18 37.07
CA LEU A 22 -40.39 -11.42 35.91
C LEU A 22 -40.19 -9.90 36.05
N GLU A 23 -40.34 -9.33 37.25
CA GLU A 23 -40.07 -7.91 37.52
C GLU A 23 -38.57 -7.59 37.64
N SER A 24 -37.73 -8.53 38.10
CA SER A 24 -36.27 -8.41 38.02
C SER A 24 -35.81 -8.43 36.56
N TYR A 25 -36.39 -9.32 35.75
CA TYR A 25 -36.11 -9.45 34.33
C TYR A 25 -36.60 -8.25 33.51
N SER A 26 -37.78 -7.70 33.84
CA SER A 26 -38.28 -6.47 33.21
C SER A 26 -37.52 -5.23 33.68
N ARG A 27 -37.07 -5.18 34.95
CA ARG A 27 -36.20 -4.10 35.46
C ARG A 27 -34.81 -4.15 34.88
N ASP A 28 -34.21 -5.32 34.66
CA ASP A 28 -32.90 -5.43 34.00
C ASP A 28 -32.99 -5.10 32.51
N ILE A 29 -34.04 -5.56 31.81
CA ILE A 29 -34.27 -5.20 30.40
C ILE A 29 -34.65 -3.71 30.25
N GLN A 30 -35.45 -3.13 31.15
CA GLN A 30 -35.76 -1.70 31.14
C GLN A 30 -34.59 -0.83 31.63
N SER A 31 -33.79 -1.30 32.57
CA SER A 31 -32.50 -0.72 32.99
C SER A 31 -31.51 -0.70 31.83
N ILE A 32 -31.39 -1.80 31.10
CA ILE A 32 -30.53 -1.91 29.91
C ILE A 32 -31.08 -1.07 28.76
N ARG A 33 -32.40 -1.07 28.49
CA ARG A 33 -33.03 -0.22 27.45
C ARG A 33 -33.00 1.26 27.81
N SER A 34 -33.11 1.64 29.07
CA SER A 34 -33.03 3.03 29.52
C SER A 34 -31.58 3.50 29.55
N SER A 35 -30.64 2.69 30.05
CA SER A 35 -29.19 2.91 29.97
C SER A 35 -28.71 3.02 28.52
N GLN A 36 -29.15 2.12 27.63
CA GLN A 36 -28.84 2.19 26.20
C GLN A 36 -29.55 3.36 25.52
N ARG A 37 -30.83 3.65 25.76
CA ARG A 37 -31.49 4.84 25.18
C ARG A 37 -30.89 6.15 25.71
N GLN A 38 -30.40 6.18 26.94
CA GLN A 38 -29.77 7.36 27.55
C GLN A 38 -28.32 7.50 27.07
N ARG A 39 -27.57 6.41 26.88
CA ARG A 39 -26.23 6.38 26.26
C ARG A 39 -26.26 6.60 24.74
N LEU A 40 -27.24 6.05 24.02
CA LEU A 40 -27.52 6.36 22.60
C LEU A 40 -28.03 7.78 22.44
N ARG A 41 -28.82 8.34 23.37
CA ARG A 41 -29.16 9.76 23.34
C ARG A 41 -27.97 10.64 23.69
N ILE A 42 -27.03 10.19 24.51
CA ILE A 42 -25.78 10.90 24.79
C ILE A 42 -24.85 10.80 23.56
N LEU A 43 -24.60 9.62 23.00
CA LEU A 43 -23.80 9.44 21.77
C LEU A 43 -24.43 10.11 20.54
N ALA A 44 -25.74 9.99 20.32
CA ALA A 44 -26.45 10.64 19.21
C ALA A 44 -26.66 12.16 19.43
N ARG A 45 -26.57 12.68 20.66
CA ARG A 45 -26.43 14.13 20.92
C ARG A 45 -24.98 14.60 20.89
N CYS A 46 -24.02 13.71 21.13
CA CYS A 46 -22.59 13.97 21.01
C CYS A 46 -22.10 13.88 19.56
N LEU A 47 -22.74 13.12 18.66
CA LEU A 47 -22.38 13.09 17.23
C LEU A 47 -22.52 14.46 16.55
N PRO A 48 -23.63 15.21 16.72
CA PRO A 48 -23.70 16.59 16.23
C PRO A 48 -22.86 17.54 17.08
N ALA A 49 -22.56 17.24 18.36
CA ALA A 49 -21.68 18.08 19.19
C ALA A 49 -20.18 17.89 18.87
N ILE A 50 -19.74 16.72 18.39
CA ILE A 50 -18.39 16.49 17.87
C ILE A 50 -18.27 17.09 16.47
N LEU A 51 -19.35 17.07 15.67
CA LEU A 51 -19.44 17.85 14.43
C LEU A 51 -19.53 19.37 14.66
N TRP A 52 -20.09 19.85 15.78
CA TRP A 52 -20.22 21.29 16.11
C TRP A 52 -19.07 21.85 16.94
N VAL A 53 -18.35 21.04 17.72
CA VAL A 53 -17.15 21.48 18.47
C VAL A 53 -15.92 21.61 17.55
N LEU A 54 -16.02 21.17 16.28
CA LEU A 54 -15.00 21.37 15.24
C LEU A 54 -15.32 22.51 14.24
N LEU A 55 -16.39 23.28 14.46
CA LEU A 55 -16.77 24.49 13.71
C LEU A 55 -17.05 25.62 14.71
N PRO A 56 -16.02 26.35 15.21
CA PRO A 56 -15.24 27.25 14.37
C PRO A 56 -13.74 27.30 14.75
N MET A 57 -12.90 26.59 14.00
CA MET A 57 -11.51 27.02 13.78
C MET A 57 -11.22 27.05 12.27
N ALA A 58 -12.11 27.73 11.55
CA ALA A 58 -11.95 28.03 10.12
C ALA A 58 -12.27 29.50 9.87
N SER A 59 -11.60 30.39 10.60
CA SER A 59 -11.63 31.83 10.28
C SER A 59 -10.45 32.54 10.92
N GLN A 60 -9.24 32.25 10.44
CA GLN A 60 -8.13 33.20 10.35
C GLN A 60 -6.96 32.58 9.56
N ALA A 61 -7.20 32.35 8.28
CA ALA A 61 -6.17 32.56 7.28
C ALA A 61 -6.77 33.57 6.31
N ALA A 62 -6.88 34.82 6.78
CA ALA A 62 -7.06 35.93 5.87
C ALA A 62 -5.88 35.88 4.91
N ALA A 63 -6.18 35.58 3.66
CA ALA A 63 -5.25 35.70 2.57
C ALA A 63 -4.68 37.12 2.61
N SER A 64 -3.41 37.25 3.00
CA SER A 64 -2.58 38.35 2.54
C SER A 64 -2.35 38.10 1.05
N GLY A 65 -3.35 38.41 0.24
CA GLY A 65 -3.25 38.62 -1.20
C GLY A 65 -2.45 39.89 -1.46
N GLY A 66 -1.20 39.91 -1.01
CA GLY A 66 -0.18 40.76 -1.59
C GLY A 66 0.39 39.97 -2.74
N ALA A 67 0.08 40.38 -3.97
CA ALA A 67 0.81 39.94 -5.15
C ALA A 67 2.27 40.41 -5.01
N SER A 68 3.09 39.67 -4.26
CA SER A 68 4.53 39.82 -4.36
C SER A 68 4.93 39.09 -5.63
N THR A 69 5.07 39.81 -6.72
CA THR A 69 5.82 39.34 -7.89
C THR A 69 7.18 38.86 -7.37
N ASN A 70 7.42 37.54 -7.38
CA ASN A 70 8.71 36.99 -7.00
C ASN A 70 9.77 37.66 -7.88
N GLY A 71 10.67 38.46 -7.32
CA GLY A 71 11.71 39.12 -8.12
C GLY A 71 12.67 38.09 -8.74
N VAL A 72 13.39 38.48 -9.78
CA VAL A 72 14.43 37.63 -10.38
C VAL A 72 15.52 37.36 -9.32
N ILE A 73 15.93 36.11 -9.11
CA ILE A 73 16.86 35.70 -8.05
C ILE A 73 17.97 34.79 -8.56
N VAL A 74 19.20 35.01 -8.10
CA VAL A 74 20.34 34.13 -8.36
C VAL A 74 20.26 32.92 -7.43
N LEU A 75 20.11 31.72 -7.98
CA LEU A 75 19.96 30.46 -7.22
C LEU A 75 21.29 29.75 -6.96
N ALA A 76 22.19 29.77 -7.94
CA ALA A 76 23.49 29.11 -7.85
C ALA A 76 24.52 29.85 -8.70
N ILE A 77 25.78 29.80 -8.27
CA ILE A 77 26.94 30.27 -9.03
C ILE A 77 28.00 29.18 -8.92
N GLU A 78 28.39 28.59 -10.04
CA GLU A 78 29.39 27.54 -10.12
C GLU A 78 30.71 28.08 -10.70
N GLY A 79 31.84 27.53 -10.22
CA GLY A 79 33.18 27.94 -10.66
C GLY A 79 33.70 29.19 -9.96
N GLU A 80 34.25 30.14 -10.73
CA GLU A 80 34.85 31.37 -10.19
C GLU A 80 33.78 32.44 -9.90
N LYS A 81 33.28 32.47 -8.67
CA LYS A 81 32.17 33.35 -8.24
C LYS A 81 32.43 34.84 -8.48
N GLU A 82 33.67 35.29 -8.33
CA GLU A 82 34.08 36.70 -8.53
C GLU A 82 33.93 37.16 -9.99
N LYS A 83 33.91 36.21 -10.93
CA LYS A 83 33.69 36.47 -12.36
C LYS A 83 32.21 36.51 -12.74
N PHE A 84 31.30 36.26 -11.81
CA PHE A 84 29.89 36.62 -11.98
C PHE A 84 29.67 38.02 -11.42
N GLN A 85 29.35 38.96 -12.30
CA GLN A 85 29.20 40.36 -11.94
C GLN A 85 27.86 40.88 -12.39
N ILE A 86 27.27 41.76 -11.59
CA ILE A 86 25.99 42.41 -11.81
C ILE A 86 26.21 43.91 -11.89
N GLN A 87 25.63 44.53 -12.91
CA GLN A 87 25.53 45.97 -13.07
C GLN A 87 24.08 46.37 -12.82
N ARG A 88 23.89 47.30 -11.88
CA ARG A 88 22.55 47.86 -11.61
C ARG A 88 22.10 48.77 -12.73
N ALA A 89 20.79 48.80 -12.99
CA ALA A 89 20.20 49.64 -14.02
C ALA A 89 20.70 51.10 -13.96
N GLY A 90 21.30 51.59 -15.05
CA GLY A 90 21.81 52.97 -15.17
C GLY A 90 23.11 53.28 -14.42
N GLY A 91 23.68 52.33 -13.67
CA GLY A 91 24.97 52.49 -12.98
C GLY A 91 26.16 52.09 -13.86
N PRO A 92 27.33 52.76 -13.76
CA PRO A 92 28.51 52.40 -14.56
C PRO A 92 29.30 51.21 -13.99
N GLU A 93 29.06 50.82 -12.73
CA GLU A 93 29.88 49.84 -12.00
C GLU A 93 29.33 48.41 -12.11
N TRP A 94 30.26 47.46 -12.20
CA TRP A 94 30.00 46.01 -12.19
C TRP A 94 30.42 45.44 -10.83
N ASP A 95 29.44 45.10 -10.00
CA ASP A 95 29.67 44.55 -8.67
C ASP A 95 29.71 43.02 -8.70
N PRO A 96 30.48 42.35 -7.83
CA PRO A 96 30.40 40.90 -7.66
C PRO A 96 28.99 40.44 -7.30
N GLY A 97 28.48 39.44 -8.03
CA GLY A 97 27.18 38.84 -7.76
C GLY A 97 27.25 37.77 -6.67
N TYR A 98 26.14 37.52 -5.97
CA TYR A 98 26.07 36.50 -4.91
C TYR A 98 24.79 35.67 -4.96
N VAL A 99 24.85 34.45 -4.41
CA VAL A 99 23.69 33.54 -4.32
C VAL A 99 22.61 34.16 -3.41
N GLY A 100 21.35 34.11 -3.85
CA GLY A 100 20.22 34.76 -3.19
C GLY A 100 20.02 36.23 -3.58
N GLN A 101 20.91 36.81 -4.39
CA GLN A 101 20.79 38.18 -4.85
C GLN A 101 19.55 38.36 -5.74
N ARG A 102 18.76 39.39 -5.44
CA ARG A 102 17.64 39.83 -6.29
C ARG A 102 18.13 40.78 -7.38
N LEU A 103 17.74 40.48 -8.62
CA LEU A 103 17.95 41.32 -9.80
C LEU A 103 16.67 42.12 -10.07
N ASN A 104 16.84 43.42 -10.26
CA ASN A 104 15.76 44.33 -10.63
C ASN A 104 15.61 44.39 -12.16
N PRO A 105 14.46 44.87 -12.67
CA PRO A 105 14.35 45.19 -14.08
C PRO A 105 15.49 46.10 -14.55
N ASN A 106 16.06 45.78 -15.70
CA ASN A 106 17.20 46.42 -16.36
C ASN A 106 18.57 46.22 -15.69
N ASP A 107 18.67 45.38 -14.65
CA ASP A 107 19.97 44.92 -14.18
C ASP A 107 20.61 44.01 -15.24
N SER A 108 21.92 44.17 -15.43
CA SER A 108 22.71 43.36 -16.37
C SER A 108 23.66 42.44 -15.62
N GLY A 109 23.86 41.23 -16.13
CA GLY A 109 24.80 40.26 -15.60
C GLY A 109 25.85 39.86 -16.63
N ARG A 110 27.06 39.59 -16.18
CA ARG A 110 28.13 39.00 -17.01
C ARG A 110 28.84 37.88 -16.25
N LEU A 111 29.18 36.83 -16.99
CA LEU A 111 29.94 35.68 -16.51
C LEU A 111 31.30 35.68 -17.22
N GLY A 112 32.37 35.37 -16.49
CA GLY A 112 33.69 35.13 -17.09
C GLY A 112 33.92 33.66 -17.47
N PRO A 113 35.14 33.32 -17.93
CA PRO A 113 35.52 31.94 -18.23
C PRO A 113 35.42 31.03 -17.01
N ALA A 114 34.99 29.79 -17.21
CA ALA A 114 34.80 28.76 -16.19
C ALA A 114 33.83 29.13 -15.05
N THR A 115 32.87 30.01 -15.32
CA THR A 115 31.80 30.37 -14.38
C THR A 115 30.44 30.07 -15.00
N ARG A 116 29.54 29.45 -14.23
CA ARG A 116 28.12 29.28 -14.61
C ARG A 116 27.25 29.91 -13.54
N ALA A 117 26.02 30.26 -13.90
CA ALA A 117 25.04 30.77 -12.95
C ALA A 117 23.65 30.24 -13.27
N THR A 118 22.87 29.99 -12.22
CA THR A 118 21.46 29.67 -12.32
C THR A 118 20.65 30.83 -11.75
N VAL A 119 19.72 31.34 -12.55
CA VAL A 119 18.85 32.46 -12.21
C VAL A 119 17.41 32.00 -12.37
N ARG A 120 16.54 32.37 -11.43
CA ARG A 120 15.10 32.12 -11.53
C ARG A 120 14.36 33.43 -11.74
N LEU A 121 13.50 33.45 -12.76
CA LEU A 121 12.62 34.56 -13.06
C LEU A 121 11.36 34.55 -12.18
N SER A 122 10.53 35.58 -12.30
CA SER A 122 9.34 35.75 -11.47
C SER A 122 8.24 34.71 -11.72
N ASP A 123 8.20 34.17 -12.93
CA ASP A 123 7.29 33.13 -13.40
C ASP A 123 7.85 31.71 -13.12
N LEU A 124 8.80 31.60 -12.19
CA LEU A 124 9.51 30.36 -11.85
C LEU A 124 10.35 29.75 -12.99
N THR A 125 10.51 30.44 -14.13
CA THR A 125 11.47 30.03 -15.17
C THR A 125 12.87 29.94 -14.59
N VAL A 126 13.50 28.77 -14.73
CA VAL A 126 14.88 28.56 -14.32
C VAL A 126 15.78 28.67 -15.54
N MET A 127 16.73 29.58 -15.47
CA MET A 127 17.71 29.89 -16.50
C MET A 127 19.10 29.50 -16.05
N ARG A 128 19.77 28.61 -16.79
CA ARG A 128 21.20 28.31 -16.62
C ARG A 128 22.00 29.06 -17.68
N LEU A 129 22.96 29.84 -17.23
CA LEU A 129 23.86 30.64 -18.06
C LEU A 129 25.23 29.98 -18.08
N ALA A 130 25.78 29.78 -19.28
CA ALA A 130 27.12 29.26 -19.48
C ALA A 130 28.17 30.35 -19.26
N GLU A 131 29.45 29.95 -19.25
CA GLU A 131 30.57 30.89 -19.19
C GLU A 131 30.55 31.93 -20.31
N ASN A 132 31.20 33.08 -20.06
CA ASN A 132 31.26 34.21 -20.98
C ASN A 132 29.90 34.83 -21.34
N SER A 133 28.80 34.39 -20.72
CA SER A 133 27.47 34.90 -21.02
C SER A 133 27.27 36.32 -20.49
N ARG A 134 26.61 37.18 -21.29
CA ARG A 134 26.20 38.52 -20.90
C ARG A 134 24.71 38.70 -21.15
N PHE A 135 23.98 39.11 -20.13
CA PHE A 135 22.53 39.23 -20.20
C PHE A 135 22.02 40.50 -19.52
N THR A 136 20.81 40.91 -19.87
CA THR A 136 20.06 41.98 -19.20
C THR A 136 18.65 41.48 -18.94
N VAL A 137 18.17 41.66 -17.72
CA VAL A 137 16.80 41.34 -17.33
C VAL A 137 15.91 42.52 -17.69
N HIS A 138 14.78 42.31 -18.33
CA HIS A 138 13.83 43.37 -18.71
C HIS A 138 12.53 43.25 -17.91
N PRO A 139 11.83 44.35 -17.65
CA PRO A 139 10.48 44.27 -17.10
C PRO A 139 9.57 43.43 -18.02
N PRO A 140 8.51 42.83 -17.49
CA PRO A 140 7.55 42.11 -18.30
C PRO A 140 6.93 43.03 -19.34
N SER A 141 6.84 42.58 -20.59
CA SER A 141 6.39 43.38 -21.74
C SER A 141 4.86 43.50 -21.87
N GLY A 142 4.09 42.92 -20.94
CA GLY A 142 2.64 43.07 -20.78
C GLY A 142 2.10 42.40 -19.50
N GLU A 143 0.80 42.54 -19.19
CA GLU A 143 0.16 41.96 -17.98
C GLU A 143 0.18 40.42 -17.93
N SER A 144 0.45 39.75 -19.05
CA SER A 144 0.48 38.27 -19.18
C SER A 144 1.85 37.71 -19.60
N GLU A 145 2.88 38.56 -19.73
CA GLU A 145 4.23 38.13 -20.14
C GLU A 145 5.17 38.13 -18.92
N SER A 146 6.16 37.23 -18.90
CA SER A 146 7.19 37.19 -17.86
C SER A 146 8.33 38.16 -18.15
N PHE A 147 9.26 38.33 -17.19
CA PHE A 147 10.45 39.17 -17.38
C PHE A 147 11.19 38.74 -18.66
N GLY A 148 11.37 39.65 -19.61
CA GLY A 148 12.16 39.40 -20.82
C GLY A 148 13.65 39.35 -20.50
N VAL A 149 14.44 38.70 -21.35
CA VAL A 149 15.90 38.64 -21.18
C VAL A 149 16.58 39.01 -22.48
N SER A 150 17.51 39.96 -22.47
CA SER A 150 18.46 40.07 -23.58
C SER A 150 19.65 39.17 -23.30
N LEU A 151 19.97 38.26 -24.22
CA LEU A 151 21.24 37.51 -24.21
C LEU A 151 22.14 38.14 -25.28
N TRP A 152 23.13 38.91 -24.84
CA TRP A 152 24.03 39.63 -25.73
C TRP A 152 25.13 38.72 -26.28
N HIS A 153 25.70 37.88 -25.42
CA HIS A 153 26.74 36.91 -25.75
C HIS A 153 26.56 35.67 -24.87
N GLY A 154 26.98 34.49 -25.36
CA GLY A 154 27.03 33.24 -24.61
C GLY A 154 25.86 32.30 -24.86
N LEU A 155 25.68 31.36 -23.93
CA LEU A 155 24.74 30.25 -24.05
C LEU A 155 23.82 30.20 -22.83
N LEU A 156 22.53 29.99 -23.08
CA LEU A 156 21.47 29.97 -22.09
C LEU A 156 20.63 28.71 -22.28
N TYR A 157 20.41 27.95 -21.21
CA TYR A 157 19.39 26.92 -21.12
C TYR A 157 18.23 27.42 -20.27
N LEU A 158 17.00 27.27 -20.77
CA LEU A 158 15.78 27.75 -20.11
C LEU A 158 14.84 26.57 -19.85
N PHE A 159 14.37 26.46 -18.61
CA PHE A 159 13.38 25.50 -18.15
C PHE A 159 12.17 26.23 -17.53
N HIS A 160 10.97 26.03 -18.07
CA HIS A 160 9.73 26.65 -17.61
C HIS A 160 8.56 25.65 -17.64
N ARG A 161 7.63 25.74 -16.69
CA ARG A 161 6.49 24.80 -16.59
C ARG A 161 5.16 25.43 -16.14
N ASP A 162 5.09 26.74 -15.94
CA ASP A 162 3.82 27.42 -15.64
C ASP A 162 3.08 27.82 -16.94
N ALA A 163 1.90 28.43 -16.81
CA ALA A 163 1.05 28.87 -17.93
C ALA A 163 1.84 29.70 -18.96
N PRO A 164 1.47 29.68 -20.26
CA PRO A 164 2.31 30.13 -21.38
C PRO A 164 2.53 31.65 -21.41
N GLY A 165 3.34 32.16 -20.48
CA GLY A 165 4.05 33.41 -20.67
C GLY A 165 5.15 33.15 -21.69
N SER A 166 5.12 33.84 -22.82
CA SER A 166 6.26 33.76 -23.75
C SER A 166 7.43 34.51 -23.14
N THR A 167 8.47 33.80 -22.71
CA THR A 167 9.75 34.46 -22.42
C THR A 167 10.34 34.91 -23.75
N ARG A 168 10.52 36.22 -23.90
CA ARG A 168 11.19 36.79 -25.08
C ARG A 168 12.67 36.95 -24.78
N ILE A 169 13.50 36.29 -25.58
CA ILE A 169 14.95 36.36 -25.51
C ILE A 169 15.46 37.18 -26.69
N ASN A 170 16.02 38.35 -26.41
CA ASN A 170 16.47 39.28 -27.43
C ASN A 170 17.99 39.23 -27.60
N SER A 171 18.46 39.37 -28.83
CA SER A 171 19.85 39.69 -29.17
C SER A 171 19.90 40.99 -29.97
N ARG A 172 21.07 41.38 -30.49
CA ARG A 172 21.18 42.52 -31.41
C ARG A 172 20.57 42.28 -32.78
N THR A 173 20.46 41.03 -33.21
CA THR A 173 20.18 40.66 -34.61
C THR A 173 18.88 39.90 -34.80
N ALA A 174 18.33 39.33 -33.73
CA ALA A 174 17.09 38.56 -33.75
C ALA A 174 16.46 38.45 -32.35
N SER A 175 15.19 38.07 -32.31
CA SER A 175 14.42 37.79 -31.11
C SER A 175 13.89 36.36 -31.16
N ALA A 176 14.02 35.64 -30.05
CA ALA A 176 13.44 34.32 -29.84
C ALA A 176 12.25 34.45 -28.88
N ALA A 177 11.06 34.08 -29.34
CA ALA A 177 9.91 33.89 -28.47
C ALA A 177 9.78 32.40 -28.17
N THR A 178 9.91 32.04 -26.89
CA THR A 178 9.82 30.63 -26.45
C THR A 178 8.43 30.36 -25.89
N ARG A 179 7.70 29.39 -26.45
CA ARG A 179 6.38 28.94 -25.98
C ARG A 179 6.42 27.46 -25.66
N GLY A 180 6.61 27.15 -24.38
CA GLY A 180 6.73 25.78 -23.92
C GLY A 180 7.78 25.71 -22.84
N THR A 181 8.51 24.60 -22.78
CA THR A 181 9.08 24.22 -21.50
C THR A 181 10.60 24.15 -21.47
N GLU A 182 11.27 23.86 -22.59
CA GLU A 182 12.73 23.69 -22.61
C GLU A 182 13.39 24.17 -23.91
N PHE A 183 14.33 25.11 -23.76
CA PHE A 183 14.97 25.80 -24.87
C PHE A 183 16.46 26.01 -24.61
N ILE A 184 17.24 26.05 -25.68
CA ILE A 184 18.63 26.51 -25.66
C ILE A 184 18.75 27.69 -26.60
N VAL A 185 19.32 28.78 -26.09
CA VAL A 185 19.57 29.99 -26.85
C VAL A 185 21.06 30.30 -26.82
N GLU A 186 21.64 30.55 -27.98
CA GLU A 186 23.04 30.92 -28.16
C GLU A 186 23.11 32.25 -28.90
N SER A 187 23.86 33.20 -28.36
CA SER A 187 24.13 34.50 -28.99
C SER A 187 25.63 34.71 -29.07
N ASP A 188 26.12 35.11 -30.23
CA ASP A 188 27.50 35.54 -30.41
C ASP A 188 27.54 37.00 -30.82
N GLU A 189 27.89 37.88 -29.87
CA GLU A 189 28.05 39.31 -30.11
C GLU A 189 29.06 39.65 -31.22
N ASN A 190 30.10 38.83 -31.44
CA ASN A 190 31.17 39.13 -32.39
C ASN A 190 30.75 38.84 -33.83
N THR A 191 30.04 37.72 -34.05
CA THR A 191 29.54 37.34 -35.38
C THR A 191 28.13 37.85 -35.65
N GLY A 192 27.41 38.28 -34.60
CA GLY A 192 26.00 38.66 -34.65
C GLY A 192 25.06 37.47 -34.90
N ARG A 193 25.56 36.23 -34.81
CA ARG A 193 24.75 35.02 -34.95
C ARG A 193 23.91 34.80 -33.69
N PHE A 194 22.63 34.50 -33.89
CA PHE A 194 21.70 34.13 -32.83
C PHE A 194 20.99 32.83 -33.18
N SER A 195 20.94 31.86 -32.28
CA SER A 195 20.32 30.57 -32.55
C SER A 195 19.44 30.08 -31.41
N LEU A 196 18.38 29.36 -31.80
CA LEU A 196 17.37 28.78 -30.92
C LEU A 196 17.26 27.28 -31.22
N ALA A 197 17.45 26.45 -30.22
CA ALA A 197 17.14 25.02 -30.26
C ALA A 197 16.00 24.72 -29.28
N VAL A 198 15.04 23.91 -29.71
CA VAL A 198 13.85 23.55 -28.91
C VAL A 198 13.98 22.11 -28.47
N ILE A 199 14.03 21.87 -27.17
CA ILE A 199 14.01 20.52 -26.60
C ILE A 199 12.56 20.08 -26.42
N ALA A 200 11.73 20.94 -25.81
CA ALA A 200 10.30 20.69 -25.61
C ALA A 200 9.50 22.00 -25.68
N GLY A 201 8.39 21.98 -26.41
CA GLY A 201 7.57 23.16 -26.72
C GLY A 201 7.68 23.60 -28.17
N GLU A 202 7.35 24.87 -28.44
CA GLU A 202 7.48 25.51 -29.74
C GLU A 202 8.22 26.84 -29.57
N GLY A 203 9.17 27.13 -30.45
CA GLY A 203 9.92 28.38 -30.46
C GLY A 203 9.69 29.15 -31.75
N GLU A 204 9.72 30.47 -31.68
CA GLU A 204 9.78 31.33 -32.86
C GLU A 204 11.09 32.12 -32.83
N LEU A 205 11.88 32.02 -33.89
CA LEU A 205 13.06 32.85 -34.13
C LEU A 205 12.71 33.88 -35.21
N SER A 206 12.84 35.16 -34.90
CA SER A 206 12.44 36.24 -35.80
C SER A 206 13.47 37.37 -35.87
N ASN A 207 13.58 38.02 -37.02
CA ASN A 207 14.30 39.27 -37.20
C ASN A 207 13.61 40.11 -38.29
N GLU A 208 14.19 41.26 -38.66
CA GLU A 208 13.62 42.16 -39.67
C GLU A 208 13.46 41.51 -41.06
N ALA A 209 14.26 40.49 -41.37
CA ALA A 209 14.26 39.80 -42.66
C ALA A 209 13.27 38.62 -42.73
N GLY A 210 12.74 38.14 -41.60
CA GLY A 210 11.74 37.08 -41.57
C GLY A 210 11.60 36.35 -40.23
N ARG A 211 10.84 35.24 -40.24
CA ARG A 211 10.56 34.40 -39.06
C ARG A 211 10.67 32.91 -39.39
N ALA A 212 11.07 32.11 -38.40
CA ALA A 212 11.08 30.65 -38.45
C ALA A 212 10.47 30.07 -37.17
N ILE A 213 9.52 29.14 -37.33
CA ILE A 213 8.99 28.34 -36.23
C ILE A 213 9.88 27.11 -36.05
N VAL A 214 10.34 26.89 -34.83
CA VAL A 214 11.25 25.82 -34.42
C VAL A 214 10.46 24.84 -33.55
N LYS A 215 10.38 23.58 -33.97
CA LYS A 215 9.65 22.52 -33.25
C LYS A 215 10.59 21.67 -32.38
N PRO A 216 10.07 20.79 -31.49
CA PRO A 216 10.90 19.93 -30.66
C PRO A 216 11.93 19.12 -31.48
N GLY A 217 13.18 19.12 -31.02
CA GLY A 217 14.30 18.47 -31.68
C GLY A 217 14.90 19.25 -32.85
N GLU A 218 14.39 20.43 -33.17
CA GLU A 218 14.89 21.29 -34.24
C GLU A 218 15.73 22.46 -33.69
N ARG A 219 16.53 23.07 -34.57
CA ARG A 219 17.33 24.26 -34.30
C ARG A 219 17.24 25.23 -35.47
N ALA A 220 17.13 26.52 -35.19
CA ALA A 220 17.23 27.59 -36.18
C ALA A 220 18.33 28.58 -35.80
N SER A 221 18.91 29.22 -36.81
CA SER A 221 19.91 30.29 -36.66
C SER A 221 19.55 31.50 -37.51
N ALA A 222 19.71 32.69 -36.95
CA ALA A 222 19.63 33.98 -37.62
C ALA A 222 21.03 34.60 -37.65
N ASP A 223 21.55 34.83 -38.86
CA ASP A 223 22.78 35.58 -39.09
C ASP A 223 22.40 37.05 -39.42
N PRO A 224 23.29 38.04 -39.23
CA PRO A 224 22.97 39.45 -39.43
C PRO A 224 22.42 39.74 -40.84
N GLY A 225 21.25 40.38 -40.92
CA GLY A 225 20.62 40.78 -42.19
C GLY A 225 20.02 39.65 -43.02
N VAL A 226 20.02 38.39 -42.54
CA VAL A 226 19.48 37.22 -43.25
C VAL A 226 18.29 36.65 -42.49
N ALA A 227 17.24 36.23 -43.20
CA ALA A 227 16.07 35.60 -42.58
C ALA A 227 16.49 34.31 -41.80
N PRO A 228 15.86 34.01 -40.65
CA PRO A 228 16.21 32.84 -39.85
C PRO A 228 16.07 31.53 -40.66
N ARG A 229 17.06 30.65 -40.55
CA ARG A 229 17.08 29.36 -41.27
C ARG A 229 17.17 28.18 -40.31
N MET A 230 16.47 27.10 -40.64
CA MET A 230 16.59 25.82 -39.94
C MET A 230 17.97 25.22 -40.18
N THR A 231 18.57 24.67 -39.12
CA THR A 231 19.87 23.96 -39.15
C THR A 231 19.65 22.46 -38.94
N ALA A 232 20.72 21.66 -39.06
CA ALA A 232 20.65 20.21 -38.86
C ALA A 232 20.05 19.84 -37.48
N LYS A 233 19.28 18.75 -37.45
CA LYS A 233 18.68 18.16 -36.23
C LYS A 233 19.79 17.90 -35.20
N VAL A 234 19.59 18.32 -33.96
CA VAL A 234 20.63 18.23 -32.93
C VAL A 234 20.28 17.19 -31.88
N GLU A 235 21.27 16.38 -31.47
CA GLU A 235 21.16 15.54 -30.27
C GLU A 235 21.11 16.46 -29.03
N ALA A 236 19.96 16.55 -28.37
CA ALA A 236 19.76 17.40 -27.19
C ALA A 236 20.85 17.14 -26.11
N ASN A 237 21.24 15.87 -25.91
CA ASN A 237 22.29 15.48 -24.97
C ASN A 237 23.63 16.14 -25.25
N ALA A 238 24.01 16.31 -26.52
CA ALA A 238 25.27 16.95 -26.88
C ALA A 238 25.26 18.46 -26.55
N LEU A 239 24.10 19.12 -26.66
CA LEU A 239 23.97 20.56 -26.39
C LEU A 239 23.89 20.91 -24.90
N ILE A 240 23.48 19.97 -24.05
CA ILE A 240 23.30 20.19 -22.60
C ILE A 240 24.32 19.46 -21.74
N GLN A 241 25.39 18.87 -22.32
CA GLN A 241 26.45 18.23 -21.51
C GLN A 241 27.03 19.17 -20.46
N TRP A 242 27.12 20.46 -20.78
CA TRP A 242 27.61 21.51 -19.90
C TRP A 242 26.64 21.84 -18.75
N VAL A 243 25.40 21.36 -18.79
CA VAL A 243 24.40 21.54 -17.72
C VAL A 243 24.58 20.49 -16.62
N LEU A 244 24.99 19.27 -17.01
CA LEU A 244 25.06 18.08 -16.15
C LEU A 244 26.12 18.17 -15.03
N TYR A 245 25.91 17.37 -13.99
CA TYR A 245 26.82 17.22 -12.84
C TYR A 245 27.81 16.07 -13.04
N TYR A 246 29.10 16.31 -12.71
CA TYR A 246 30.16 15.28 -12.78
C TYR A 246 30.85 15.15 -11.41
N PRO A 247 30.86 13.94 -10.81
CA PRO A 247 31.45 13.73 -9.49
C PRO A 247 32.99 13.69 -9.52
N GLY A 248 33.61 13.88 -8.35
CA GLY A 248 35.04 13.64 -8.16
C GLY A 248 35.37 12.14 -8.21
N VAL A 249 36.12 11.72 -9.23
CA VAL A 249 36.42 10.29 -9.50
C VAL A 249 37.91 9.95 -9.53
N VAL A 250 38.78 10.96 -9.56
CA VAL A 250 40.24 10.77 -9.60
C VAL A 250 40.81 10.81 -8.19
N ALA A 251 41.49 9.76 -7.75
CA ALA A 251 42.33 9.81 -6.57
C ALA A 251 43.65 10.50 -6.93
N VAL A 252 44.00 11.56 -6.22
CA VAL A 252 45.19 12.38 -6.52
C VAL A 252 46.46 11.54 -6.42
N GLU A 253 46.46 10.57 -5.51
CA GLU A 253 47.55 9.64 -5.25
C GLU A 253 47.85 8.73 -6.45
N ASP A 254 46.87 8.47 -7.32
CA ASP A 254 47.03 7.64 -8.52
C ASP A 254 47.77 8.39 -9.64
N LEU A 255 47.84 9.73 -9.59
CA LEU A 255 48.38 10.56 -10.68
C LEU A 255 49.91 10.56 -10.73
N GLY A 256 50.58 10.27 -9.61
CA GLY A 256 52.04 10.36 -9.50
C GLY A 256 52.57 11.78 -9.71
N LEU A 257 51.89 12.79 -9.11
CA LEU A 257 52.34 14.18 -9.14
C LEU A 257 53.76 14.31 -8.56
N THR A 258 54.59 15.13 -9.20
CA THR A 258 55.93 15.42 -8.68
C THR A 258 55.87 16.26 -7.41
N ASP A 259 56.94 16.30 -6.61
CA ASP A 259 57.00 17.18 -5.43
C ASP A 259 56.79 18.65 -5.79
N ALA A 260 57.32 19.06 -6.94
CA ALA A 260 57.12 20.40 -7.49
C ALA A 260 55.66 20.67 -7.87
N ASP A 261 54.96 19.70 -8.47
CA ASP A 261 53.53 19.79 -8.76
C ASP A 261 52.70 19.85 -7.46
N THR A 262 53.04 19.01 -6.48
CA THR A 262 52.35 18.94 -5.18
C THR A 262 52.48 20.25 -4.40
N GLN A 263 53.66 20.87 -4.38
CA GLN A 263 53.87 22.15 -3.72
C GLN A 263 53.11 23.28 -4.43
N ARG A 264 53.19 23.32 -5.77
CA ARG A 264 52.52 24.34 -6.60
C ARG A 264 51.00 24.26 -6.49
N LEU A 265 50.45 23.05 -6.46
CA LEU A 265 49.01 22.79 -6.42
C LEU A 265 48.48 22.63 -4.99
N SER A 266 49.30 22.82 -3.96
CA SER A 266 48.98 22.47 -2.56
C SER A 266 47.60 22.96 -2.08
N THR A 267 47.26 24.23 -2.32
CA THR A 267 45.94 24.79 -1.97
C THR A 267 44.79 24.13 -2.73
N SER A 268 44.96 23.93 -4.05
CA SER A 268 44.00 23.25 -4.92
C SER A 268 43.78 21.79 -4.50
N LEU A 269 44.87 21.07 -4.22
CA LEU A 269 44.84 19.67 -3.76
C LEU A 269 44.20 19.54 -2.39
N ALA A 270 44.44 20.49 -1.48
CA ALA A 270 43.79 20.52 -0.16
C ALA A 270 42.27 20.71 -0.28
N ALA A 271 41.82 21.63 -1.14
CA ALA A 271 40.40 21.83 -1.41
C ALA A 271 39.75 20.59 -2.08
N TYR A 272 40.44 19.96 -3.03
CA TYR A 272 39.97 18.74 -3.68
C TYR A 272 39.81 17.59 -2.68
N ARG A 273 40.82 17.34 -1.83
CA ARG A 273 40.75 16.33 -0.76
C ARG A 273 39.65 16.64 0.25
N ALA A 274 39.43 17.92 0.57
CA ALA A 274 38.32 18.35 1.41
C ALA A 274 36.94 18.14 0.75
N GLY A 275 36.88 17.82 -0.55
CA GLY A 275 35.64 17.57 -1.29
C GLY A 275 35.02 18.80 -1.96
N ASP A 276 35.71 19.95 -1.91
CA ASP A 276 35.24 21.21 -2.50
C ASP A 276 35.81 21.38 -3.92
N LEU A 277 35.15 20.75 -4.89
CA LEU A 277 35.56 20.80 -6.30
C LEU A 277 35.57 22.23 -6.88
N PRO A 278 34.56 23.09 -6.60
CA PRO A 278 34.60 24.49 -7.03
C PRO A 278 35.76 25.29 -6.44
N GLU A 279 36.08 25.10 -5.16
CA GLU A 279 37.22 25.77 -4.52
C GLU A 279 38.56 25.24 -5.05
N ALA A 280 38.66 23.93 -5.29
CA ALA A 280 39.85 23.32 -5.88
C ALA A 280 40.17 23.95 -7.24
N PHE A 281 39.16 24.13 -8.09
CA PHE A 281 39.35 24.84 -9.35
C PHE A 281 39.79 26.29 -9.16
N ARG A 282 39.21 27.03 -8.22
CA ARG A 282 39.58 28.44 -7.97
C ARG A 282 41.01 28.59 -7.45
N ALA A 283 41.45 27.67 -6.61
CA ALA A 283 42.79 27.63 -6.05
C ALA A 283 43.84 27.09 -7.05
N TYR A 284 43.42 26.64 -8.23
CA TYR A 284 44.34 26.19 -9.28
C TYR A 284 45.08 27.40 -9.90
N PRO A 285 46.43 27.37 -9.98
CA PRO A 285 47.22 28.51 -10.44
C PRO A 285 46.98 28.82 -11.93
N SER A 286 46.55 30.05 -12.22
CA SER A 286 46.06 30.50 -13.53
C SER A 286 47.13 31.07 -14.49
N ASN A 287 48.43 30.92 -14.20
CA ASN A 287 49.51 31.55 -14.97
C ASN A 287 49.78 30.84 -16.34
N PRO A 288 49.57 31.51 -17.50
CA PRO A 288 49.75 30.91 -18.83
C PRO A 288 51.18 30.48 -19.16
N ALA A 289 52.20 31.12 -18.58
CA ALA A 289 53.60 30.75 -18.78
C ALA A 289 53.98 29.40 -18.14
N ALA A 290 53.18 28.90 -17.19
CA ALA A 290 53.35 27.60 -16.54
C ALA A 290 52.59 26.47 -17.26
N ALA A 291 51.52 26.79 -17.99
CA ALA A 291 50.68 25.80 -18.68
C ALA A 291 51.39 25.09 -19.85
N ALA A 292 52.39 25.75 -20.47
CA ALA A 292 53.20 25.16 -21.53
C ALA A 292 54.20 24.08 -21.03
N GLY A 293 54.44 23.99 -19.72
CA GLY A 293 55.31 23.01 -19.06
C GLY A 293 54.61 22.09 -18.04
N ALA A 294 53.27 22.10 -18.00
CA ALA A 294 52.49 21.29 -17.05
C ALA A 294 52.68 19.78 -17.34
N SER A 295 52.95 19.00 -16.29
CA SER A 295 53.07 17.55 -16.38
C SER A 295 51.74 16.93 -16.82
N ASP A 296 51.77 15.75 -17.45
CA ASP A 296 50.52 15.09 -17.86
C ASP A 296 49.64 14.72 -16.65
N ALA A 297 50.25 14.49 -15.48
CA ALA A 297 49.55 14.33 -14.20
C ALA A 297 48.76 15.57 -13.79
N GLU A 298 49.35 16.76 -13.91
CA GLU A 298 48.66 18.02 -13.67
C GLU A 298 47.53 18.26 -14.69
N LYS A 299 47.73 17.90 -15.97
CA LYS A 299 46.69 18.01 -16.99
C LYS A 299 45.47 17.14 -16.68
N VAL A 300 45.69 15.90 -16.24
CA VAL A 300 44.58 15.00 -15.84
C VAL A 300 43.87 15.53 -14.60
N TYR A 301 44.59 16.03 -13.60
CA TYR A 301 43.98 16.69 -12.43
C TYR A 301 43.12 17.89 -12.84
N ARG A 302 43.65 18.78 -13.68
CA ARG A 302 42.90 19.93 -14.19
C ARG A 302 41.69 19.50 -15.02
N ALA A 303 41.82 18.47 -15.85
CA ALA A 303 40.69 17.92 -16.60
C ALA A 303 39.57 17.43 -15.68
N ALA A 304 39.89 16.82 -14.53
CA ALA A 304 38.90 16.41 -13.54
C ALA A 304 38.14 17.61 -12.93
N LEU A 305 38.85 18.70 -12.62
CA LEU A 305 38.24 19.94 -12.13
C LEU A 305 37.38 20.64 -13.20
N LEU A 306 37.82 20.64 -14.46
CA LEU A 306 37.05 21.19 -15.58
C LEU A 306 35.76 20.38 -15.80
N ALA A 307 35.84 19.06 -15.72
CA ALA A 307 34.68 18.19 -15.85
C ALA A 307 33.63 18.45 -14.75
N SER A 308 34.04 18.58 -13.48
CA SER A 308 33.11 18.89 -12.38
C SER A 308 32.40 20.24 -12.55
N LEU A 309 33.02 21.19 -13.26
CA LEU A 309 32.41 22.47 -13.64
C LEU A 309 31.60 22.42 -14.94
N GLY A 310 31.37 21.24 -15.52
CA GLY A 310 30.63 21.08 -16.77
C GLY A 310 31.41 21.48 -18.02
N GLN A 311 32.71 21.77 -17.93
CA GLN A 311 33.57 22.07 -19.07
C GLN A 311 34.10 20.79 -19.73
N VAL A 312 33.16 19.93 -20.14
CA VAL A 312 33.43 18.57 -20.62
C VAL A 312 34.32 18.55 -21.86
N ASN A 313 34.08 19.46 -22.81
CA ASN A 313 34.88 19.54 -24.03
C ASN A 313 36.34 19.93 -23.74
N ALA A 314 36.54 20.92 -22.84
CA ALA A 314 37.87 21.33 -22.41
C ALA A 314 38.58 20.21 -21.63
N ALA A 315 37.87 19.55 -20.71
CA ALA A 315 38.37 18.39 -19.99
C ALA A 315 38.80 17.25 -20.93
N ALA A 316 37.94 16.87 -21.88
CA ALA A 316 38.19 15.78 -22.81
C ALA A 316 39.37 16.06 -23.76
N ALA A 317 39.55 17.31 -24.20
CA ALA A 317 40.65 17.74 -25.03
C ALA A 317 42.00 17.76 -24.30
N MET A 318 41.99 17.94 -22.97
CA MET A 318 43.20 17.95 -22.13
C MET A 318 43.68 16.56 -21.73
N LEU A 319 42.82 15.54 -21.81
CA LEU A 319 43.18 14.19 -21.42
C LEU A 319 44.18 13.57 -22.42
N PRO A 320 45.32 13.03 -21.96
CA PRO A 320 46.31 12.40 -22.83
C PRO A 320 45.75 11.11 -23.47
N SER A 321 46.25 10.78 -24.66
CA SER A 321 45.83 9.63 -25.49
C SER A 321 46.81 8.45 -25.48
N ASP A 322 48.02 8.59 -24.91
CA ASP A 322 49.18 7.77 -25.29
C ASP A 322 49.59 6.65 -24.31
N ALA A 323 50.27 5.66 -24.89
CA ALA A 323 50.84 4.48 -24.24
C ALA A 323 52.07 4.74 -23.34
N THR A 324 52.61 5.96 -23.34
CA THR A 324 53.87 6.36 -22.64
C THR A 324 53.64 6.91 -21.22
N ALA A 325 52.40 7.14 -20.82
CA ALA A 325 52.06 7.59 -19.47
C ALA A 325 52.27 6.48 -18.41
N SER A 326 52.56 6.87 -17.17
CA SER A 326 52.67 5.91 -16.06
C SER A 326 51.37 5.09 -15.94
N PRO A 327 51.42 3.85 -15.43
CA PRO A 327 50.22 3.03 -15.26
C PRO A 327 49.09 3.77 -14.53
N GLY A 328 49.41 4.52 -13.47
CA GLY A 328 48.43 5.29 -12.72
C GLY A 328 47.84 6.48 -13.45
N LEU A 329 48.65 7.18 -14.24
CA LEU A 329 48.16 8.28 -15.06
C LEU A 329 47.25 7.80 -16.20
N ARG A 330 47.59 6.68 -16.84
CA ARG A 330 46.73 6.04 -17.85
C ARG A 330 45.40 5.62 -17.25
N ALA A 331 45.44 4.98 -16.08
CA ALA A 331 44.26 4.56 -15.33
C ALA A 331 43.34 5.75 -14.96
N ALA A 332 43.89 6.82 -14.40
CA ALA A 332 43.12 8.02 -14.04
C ALA A 332 42.53 8.74 -15.26
N SER A 333 43.28 8.86 -16.37
CA SER A 333 42.79 9.43 -17.63
C SER A 333 41.64 8.60 -18.21
N ALA A 334 41.80 7.27 -18.25
CA ALA A 334 40.75 6.35 -18.72
C ALA A 334 39.50 6.38 -17.82
N ALA A 335 39.69 6.41 -16.50
CA ALA A 335 38.62 6.54 -15.52
C ALA A 335 37.76 7.80 -15.76
N LEU A 336 38.41 8.96 -15.94
CA LEU A 336 37.68 10.21 -16.20
C LEU A 336 36.94 10.18 -17.55
N ARG A 337 37.57 9.65 -18.62
CA ARG A 337 36.88 9.46 -19.91
C ARG A 337 35.66 8.55 -19.76
N SER A 338 35.77 7.48 -18.97
CA SER A 338 34.68 6.54 -18.73
C SER A 338 33.49 7.22 -18.06
N VAL A 339 33.73 8.01 -17.01
CA VAL A 339 32.67 8.71 -16.28
C VAL A 339 32.02 9.79 -17.14
N ILE A 340 32.81 10.56 -17.90
CA ILE A 340 32.28 11.53 -18.87
C ILE A 340 31.37 10.83 -19.91
N LYS A 341 31.80 9.66 -20.39
CA LYS A 341 31.02 8.86 -21.33
C LYS A 341 29.79 8.23 -20.69
N ALA A 342 29.87 7.77 -19.44
CA ALA A 342 28.75 7.18 -18.71
C ALA A 342 27.61 8.19 -18.46
N VAL A 343 27.97 9.45 -18.17
CA VAL A 343 27.00 10.55 -17.98
C VAL A 343 26.35 10.96 -19.31
N SER A 344 27.06 10.87 -20.44
CA SER A 344 26.59 11.36 -21.75
C SER A 344 25.98 10.29 -22.68
N ARG A 345 26.49 9.04 -22.64
CA ARG A 345 26.08 7.88 -23.45
C ARG A 345 26.33 6.56 -22.68
N PRO A 346 25.45 6.21 -21.73
CA PRO A 346 25.64 5.05 -20.84
C PRO A 346 25.72 3.69 -21.57
N GLU A 347 25.15 3.58 -22.76
CA GLU A 347 25.10 2.35 -23.58
C GLU A 347 26.43 1.96 -24.26
N LEU A 348 27.48 2.80 -24.16
CA LEU A 348 28.76 2.61 -24.86
C LEU A 348 29.96 2.37 -23.92
N VAL A 349 29.74 2.13 -22.64
CA VAL A 349 30.83 2.00 -21.66
C VAL A 349 31.17 0.53 -21.45
N ALA A 350 32.40 0.15 -21.82
CA ALA A 350 33.02 -1.12 -21.45
C ALA A 350 34.47 -0.84 -21.11
N ILE A 351 34.82 -0.86 -19.82
CA ILE A 351 36.21 -0.99 -19.36
C ILE A 351 36.31 -2.24 -18.51
N VAL A 352 36.71 -3.34 -19.14
CA VAL A 352 37.26 -4.49 -18.42
C VAL A 352 38.78 -4.39 -18.52
N SER A 353 39.39 -3.68 -17.57
CA SER A 353 40.82 -3.85 -17.31
C SER A 353 41.02 -5.22 -16.67
N THR A 354 41.80 -6.09 -17.32
CA THR A 354 42.14 -7.43 -16.82
C THR A 354 43.33 -7.43 -15.86
N GLU A 355 43.79 -6.26 -15.43
CA GLU A 355 44.93 -6.13 -14.51
C GLU A 355 44.51 -6.42 -13.07
N THR A 356 45.37 -7.12 -12.32
CA THR A 356 45.08 -7.62 -10.96
C THR A 356 45.37 -6.60 -9.85
N ASN A 357 46.05 -5.48 -10.14
CA ASN A 357 46.44 -4.48 -9.15
C ASN A 357 45.91 -3.08 -9.54
N ARG A 358 44.58 -2.95 -9.54
CA ARG A 358 43.86 -1.76 -10.02
C ARG A 358 43.81 -0.66 -8.98
N LEU A 359 43.87 0.57 -9.46
CA LEU A 359 43.93 1.78 -8.66
C LEU A 359 42.54 2.29 -8.25
N ALA A 360 42.50 3.19 -7.28
CA ALA A 360 41.24 3.68 -6.72
C ALA A 360 40.38 4.42 -7.75
N SER A 361 40.99 5.19 -8.66
CA SER A 361 40.31 5.89 -9.75
C SER A 361 39.63 4.91 -10.72
N GLU A 362 40.24 3.76 -10.99
CA GLU A 362 39.65 2.73 -11.86
C GLU A 362 38.46 2.07 -11.21
N TRP A 363 38.56 1.73 -9.92
CA TRP A 363 37.46 1.15 -9.17
C TRP A 363 36.28 2.13 -9.02
N MET A 364 36.56 3.43 -8.89
CA MET A 364 35.52 4.46 -8.91
C MET A 364 34.79 4.54 -10.24
N ALA A 365 35.53 4.61 -11.36
CA ALA A 365 34.91 4.63 -12.68
C ALA A 365 34.10 3.36 -12.95
N GLU A 366 34.62 2.19 -12.59
CA GLU A 366 33.88 0.93 -12.72
C GLU A 366 32.63 0.93 -11.83
N SER A 367 32.66 1.51 -10.64
CA SER A 367 31.45 1.62 -9.81
C SER A 367 30.32 2.36 -10.52
N TYR A 368 30.61 3.44 -11.24
CA TYR A 368 29.59 4.16 -12.02
C TYR A 368 29.16 3.38 -13.27
N GLU A 369 30.09 2.73 -13.97
CA GLU A 369 29.81 1.89 -15.14
C GLU A 369 28.94 0.68 -14.79
N ARG A 370 29.30 -0.08 -13.75
CA ARG A 370 28.52 -1.24 -13.30
C ARG A 370 27.12 -0.81 -12.88
N GLN A 371 26.98 0.37 -12.27
CA GLN A 371 25.67 0.93 -11.95
C GLN A 371 24.84 1.20 -13.21
N SER A 372 25.41 1.87 -14.23
CA SER A 372 24.71 2.12 -15.49
C SER A 372 24.36 0.83 -16.25
N ALA A 373 25.17 -0.22 -16.07
CA ALA A 373 24.94 -1.55 -16.61
C ALA A 373 23.93 -2.42 -15.79
N ARG A 374 23.25 -1.86 -14.78
CA ARG A 374 22.30 -2.58 -13.88
C ARG A 374 22.96 -3.67 -13.01
N GLN A 375 24.27 -3.59 -12.78
CA GLN A 375 25.05 -4.53 -11.96
C GLN A 375 25.37 -3.93 -10.58
N LEU A 376 24.34 -3.66 -9.77
CA LEU A 376 24.48 -2.86 -8.54
C LEU A 376 25.40 -3.48 -7.49
N GLU A 377 25.38 -4.80 -7.33
CA GLU A 377 26.28 -5.49 -6.38
C GLU A 377 27.75 -5.34 -6.82
N SER A 378 28.02 -5.49 -8.12
CA SER A 378 29.35 -5.24 -8.68
C SER A 378 29.76 -3.77 -8.54
N ALA A 379 28.82 -2.84 -8.72
CA ALA A 379 29.06 -1.41 -8.51
C ALA A 379 29.44 -1.10 -7.05
N ARG A 380 28.75 -1.72 -6.09
CA ARG A 380 29.03 -1.60 -4.66
C ARG A 380 30.39 -2.21 -4.31
N LEU A 381 30.68 -3.40 -4.83
CA LEU A 381 31.97 -4.04 -4.62
C LEU A 381 33.12 -3.19 -5.18
N ALA A 382 32.96 -2.61 -6.37
CA ALA A 382 33.95 -1.70 -6.94
C ALA A 382 34.16 -0.46 -6.07
N ALA A 383 33.08 0.15 -5.54
CA ALA A 383 33.19 1.27 -4.60
C ALA A 383 33.94 0.88 -3.31
N LEU A 384 33.65 -0.30 -2.75
CA LEU A 384 34.36 -0.84 -1.59
C LEU A 384 35.85 -1.05 -1.90
N LEU A 385 36.17 -1.65 -3.04
CA LEU A 385 37.56 -1.85 -3.46
C LEU A 385 38.31 -0.52 -3.67
N ALA A 386 37.64 0.54 -4.15
CA ALA A 386 38.22 1.88 -4.22
C ALA A 386 38.62 2.42 -2.83
N THR A 387 37.81 2.17 -1.79
CA THR A 387 38.14 2.56 -0.41
C THR A 387 39.29 1.76 0.19
N ILE A 388 39.51 0.52 -0.27
CA ILE A 388 40.64 -0.32 0.16
C ILE A 388 41.92 0.12 -0.56
N ALA A 389 41.84 0.37 -1.86
CA ALA A 389 42.96 0.82 -2.68
C ALA A 389 43.48 2.20 -2.24
N ALA A 390 42.58 3.12 -1.87
CA ALA A 390 42.94 4.44 -1.34
C ALA A 390 42.08 4.81 -0.11
N PRO A 391 42.47 4.42 1.12
CA PRO A 391 41.68 4.65 2.33
C PRO A 391 41.42 6.12 2.69
N GLN A 392 42.22 7.03 2.14
CA GLN A 392 42.09 8.48 2.35
C GLN A 392 41.26 9.18 1.26
N PHE A 393 40.75 8.43 0.27
CA PHE A 393 39.97 8.99 -0.82
C PHE A 393 38.49 9.18 -0.43
N GLY A 394 38.16 10.35 0.14
CA GLY A 394 36.83 10.62 0.68
C GLY A 394 35.67 10.50 -0.32
N PHE A 395 35.90 10.76 -1.62
CA PHE A 395 34.88 10.54 -2.66
C PHE A 395 34.48 9.06 -2.82
N ALA A 396 35.42 8.13 -2.65
CA ALA A 396 35.12 6.69 -2.70
C ALA A 396 34.24 6.26 -1.52
N TRP A 397 34.49 6.82 -0.33
CA TRP A 397 33.63 6.57 0.84
C TRP A 397 32.22 7.16 0.65
N ALA A 398 32.09 8.36 0.07
CA ALA A 398 30.78 8.93 -0.26
C ALA A 398 30.02 8.08 -1.28
N ARG A 399 30.73 7.54 -2.27
CA ARG A 399 30.16 6.62 -3.28
C ARG A 399 29.74 5.29 -2.67
N LEU A 400 30.53 4.72 -1.76
CA LEU A 400 30.15 3.52 -1.03
C LEU A 400 28.89 3.78 -0.19
N ALA A 401 28.83 4.89 0.55
CA ALA A 401 27.67 5.26 1.35
C ALA A 401 26.39 5.40 0.50
N GLU A 402 26.47 6.01 -0.68
CA GLU A 402 25.36 6.10 -1.64
C GLU A 402 24.83 4.71 -2.03
N LEU A 403 25.74 3.79 -2.36
CA LEU A 403 25.36 2.45 -2.77
C LEU A 403 24.80 1.65 -1.60
N GLU A 404 25.39 1.72 -0.39
CA GLU A 404 24.85 1.06 0.80
C GLU A 404 23.41 1.52 1.12
N ILE A 405 23.08 2.81 0.91
CA ILE A 405 21.69 3.31 0.98
C ILE A 405 20.80 2.63 -0.07
N GLY A 406 21.29 2.46 -1.30
CA GLY A 406 20.62 1.70 -2.36
C GLY A 406 20.45 0.20 -2.07
N PHE A 407 21.18 -0.34 -1.10
CA PHE A 407 20.99 -1.69 -0.55
C PHE A 407 20.11 -1.74 0.71
N GLY A 408 19.71 -0.59 1.26
CA GLY A 408 19.03 -0.51 2.55
C GLY A 408 19.95 -0.76 3.76
N ARG A 409 21.27 -0.87 3.54
CA ARG A 409 22.28 -1.14 4.57
C ARG A 409 22.66 0.15 5.28
N PHE A 410 21.71 0.68 6.05
CA PHE A 410 21.82 2.03 6.63
C PHE A 410 22.92 2.16 7.69
N THR A 411 23.27 1.10 8.40
CA THR A 411 24.35 1.11 9.39
C THR A 411 25.71 1.24 8.71
N GLU A 412 25.94 0.44 7.68
CA GLU A 412 27.13 0.46 6.84
C GLU A 412 27.23 1.78 6.07
N ALA A 413 26.10 2.27 5.55
CA ALA A 413 26.01 3.59 4.93
C ALA A 413 26.41 4.71 5.89
N GLN A 414 25.95 4.68 7.15
CA GLN A 414 26.33 5.67 8.16
C GLN A 414 27.84 5.65 8.40
N ALA A 415 28.43 4.47 8.57
CA ALA A 415 29.87 4.33 8.81
C ALA A 415 30.70 4.85 7.61
N ALA A 416 30.32 4.49 6.39
CA ALA A 416 30.97 4.99 5.18
C ALA A 416 30.79 6.51 5.02
N LEU A 417 29.60 7.03 5.34
CA LEU A 417 29.30 8.45 5.28
C LEU A 417 30.08 9.27 6.31
N ASP A 418 30.19 8.79 7.54
CA ASP A 418 30.98 9.44 8.60
C ASP A 418 32.45 9.47 8.19
N ARG A 419 32.96 8.38 7.60
CA ARG A 419 34.31 8.34 7.05
C ARG A 419 34.48 9.32 5.89
N ALA A 420 33.53 9.39 4.97
CA ALA A 420 33.54 10.35 3.87
C ALA A 420 33.60 11.80 4.35
N LEU A 421 32.75 12.17 5.33
CA LEU A 421 32.73 13.52 5.90
C LEU A 421 33.94 13.84 6.76
N SER A 422 34.60 12.83 7.36
CA SER A 422 35.87 13.03 8.07
C SER A 422 37.04 13.37 7.14
N LEU A 423 37.05 12.79 5.94
CA LEU A 423 38.11 12.96 4.94
C LEU A 423 37.85 14.14 4.01
N SER A 424 36.59 14.29 3.60
CA SER A 424 36.11 15.30 2.68
C SER A 424 34.92 16.07 3.31
N PRO A 425 35.17 16.91 4.33
CA PRO A 425 34.13 17.62 5.09
C PRO A 425 33.28 18.59 4.26
N ARG A 426 33.71 18.93 3.04
CA ARG A 426 33.03 19.84 2.12
C ARG A 426 32.48 19.13 0.88
N ASN A 427 32.36 17.79 0.92
CA ASN A 427 31.75 17.02 -0.16
C ASN A 427 30.23 17.20 -0.18
N ALA A 428 29.71 17.91 -1.20
CA ALA A 428 28.28 18.21 -1.33
C ALA A 428 27.40 16.95 -1.39
N GLN A 429 27.82 15.91 -2.12
CA GLN A 429 27.06 14.66 -2.20
C GLN A 429 27.00 13.95 -0.85
N ALA A 430 28.09 13.93 -0.07
CA ALA A 430 28.07 13.37 1.28
C ALA A 430 27.08 14.12 2.20
N HIS A 431 27.03 15.45 2.14
CA HIS A 431 26.01 16.23 2.88
C HIS A 431 24.58 15.94 2.41
N ALA A 432 24.35 15.76 1.10
CA ALA A 432 23.04 15.35 0.59
C ALA A 432 22.63 13.95 1.10
N LEU A 433 23.55 12.98 1.12
CA LEU A 433 23.32 11.64 1.68
C LEU A 433 23.00 11.72 3.18
N ARG A 434 23.71 12.57 3.94
CA ARG A 434 23.38 12.86 5.34
C ARG A 434 21.96 13.37 5.50
N GLY A 435 21.51 14.24 4.60
CA GLY A 435 20.13 14.72 4.53
C GLY A 435 19.12 13.59 4.35
N PHE A 436 19.36 12.68 3.40
CA PHE A 436 18.49 11.51 3.19
C PHE A 436 18.48 10.56 4.39
N MET A 437 19.63 10.31 5.02
CA MET A 437 19.72 9.53 6.26
C MET A 437 19.00 10.18 7.44
N ALA A 438 19.03 11.51 7.54
CA ALA A 438 18.27 12.26 8.54
C ALA A 438 16.75 12.19 8.29
N ILE A 439 16.29 12.22 7.02
CA ILE A 439 14.87 11.97 6.68
C ILE A 439 14.41 10.61 7.21
N ARG A 440 15.18 9.53 6.97
CA ARG A 440 14.84 8.17 7.46
C ARG A 440 14.72 8.09 8.97
N ARG A 441 15.52 8.89 9.69
CA ARG A 441 15.48 9.03 11.16
C ARG A 441 14.42 10.03 11.64
N PHE A 442 13.62 10.62 10.74
CA PHE A 442 12.67 11.70 11.03
C PHE A 442 13.32 12.95 11.67
N ALA A 443 14.63 13.14 11.50
CA ALA A 443 15.36 14.32 11.96
C ALA A 443 15.26 15.45 10.93
N LEU A 444 14.05 16.04 10.79
CA LEU A 444 13.73 16.98 9.71
C LEU A 444 14.60 18.25 9.73
N SER A 445 14.98 18.75 10.91
CA SER A 445 15.87 19.91 11.06
C SER A 445 17.30 19.60 10.62
N GLU A 446 17.84 18.44 11.02
CA GLU A 446 19.15 17.96 10.57
C GLU A 446 19.14 17.73 9.05
N ALA A 447 18.07 17.13 8.51
CA ALA A 447 17.91 16.92 7.08
C ALA A 447 17.96 18.25 6.31
N ARG A 448 17.21 19.26 6.78
CA ARG A 448 17.21 20.60 6.17
C ARG A 448 18.61 21.19 6.15
N ALA A 449 19.28 21.23 7.31
CA ALA A 449 20.62 21.78 7.42
C ALA A 449 21.63 21.08 6.50
N ALA A 450 21.53 19.75 6.38
CA ALA A 450 22.41 18.98 5.51
C ALA A 450 22.15 19.26 4.01
N PHE A 451 20.89 19.38 3.57
CA PHE A 451 20.60 19.75 2.17
C PHE A 451 20.97 21.19 1.86
N ASP A 452 20.72 22.13 2.77
CA ASP A 452 21.11 23.53 2.60
C ASP A 452 22.64 23.66 2.53
N GLU A 453 23.38 22.91 3.34
CA GLU A 453 24.84 22.84 3.27
C GLU A 453 25.34 22.22 1.96
N ALA A 454 24.72 21.13 1.50
CA ALA A 454 25.04 20.53 0.20
C ALA A 454 24.86 21.53 -0.95
N ILE A 455 23.75 22.28 -0.96
CA ILE A 455 23.47 23.34 -1.96
C ILE A 455 24.46 24.49 -1.84
N ARG A 456 24.86 24.88 -0.62
CA ARG A 456 25.85 25.95 -0.38
C ARG A 456 27.23 25.56 -0.92
N LEU A 457 27.62 24.29 -0.75
CA LEU A 457 28.88 23.73 -1.22
C LEU A 457 28.88 23.56 -2.74
N ASP A 458 27.83 22.96 -3.30
CA ASP A 458 27.65 22.83 -4.74
C ASP A 458 26.17 22.96 -5.13
N GLY A 459 25.81 24.13 -5.65
CA GLY A 459 24.45 24.45 -6.09
C GLY A 459 24.01 23.68 -7.34
N ALA A 460 24.92 23.02 -8.07
CA ALA A 460 24.60 22.22 -9.24
C ALA A 460 24.17 20.79 -8.90
N LEU A 461 24.26 20.36 -7.64
CA LEU A 461 23.90 19.01 -7.23
C LEU A 461 22.37 18.83 -7.15
N ALA A 462 21.75 18.29 -8.20
CA ALA A 462 20.29 18.12 -8.26
C ALA A 462 19.71 17.28 -7.11
N ASN A 463 20.44 16.27 -6.64
CA ASN A 463 20.01 15.43 -5.52
C ASN A 463 19.78 16.22 -4.21
N ALA A 464 20.53 17.29 -3.98
CA ALA A 464 20.35 18.13 -2.79
C ALA A 464 19.04 18.94 -2.86
N TRP A 465 18.74 19.50 -4.04
CA TRP A 465 17.47 20.18 -4.32
C TRP A 465 16.27 19.22 -4.26
N LEU A 466 16.39 18.02 -4.83
CA LEU A 466 15.39 16.95 -4.71
C LEU A 466 15.11 16.63 -3.23
N GLY A 467 16.16 16.40 -2.44
CA GLY A 467 16.04 16.07 -1.02
C GLY A 467 15.37 17.17 -0.19
N ARG A 468 15.76 18.43 -0.42
CA ARG A 468 15.11 19.58 0.22
C ARG A 468 13.67 19.76 -0.24
N GLY A 469 13.40 19.55 -1.53
CA GLY A 469 12.05 19.61 -2.10
C GLY A 469 11.11 18.59 -1.44
N LEU A 470 11.55 17.33 -1.32
CA LEU A 470 10.82 16.27 -0.60
C LEU A 470 10.55 16.68 0.85
N LEU A 471 11.56 17.23 1.53
CA LEU A 471 11.44 17.68 2.91
C LEU A 471 10.43 18.82 3.08
N ARG A 472 10.45 19.81 2.18
CA ARG A 472 9.53 20.96 2.18
C ARG A 472 8.09 20.49 1.93
N ILE A 473 7.86 19.61 0.95
CA ILE A 473 6.54 19.03 0.69
C ILE A 473 6.04 18.29 1.94
N ARG A 474 6.88 17.45 2.55
CA ARG A 474 6.55 16.72 3.77
C ARG A 474 6.20 17.64 4.95
N SER A 475 6.90 18.77 5.05
CA SER A 475 6.63 19.82 6.05
C SER A 475 5.42 20.70 5.72
N GLY A 476 4.82 20.55 4.53
CA GLY A 476 3.63 21.26 4.08
C GLY A 476 3.86 22.45 3.15
N ASP A 477 5.10 22.79 2.86
CA ASP A 477 5.47 23.83 1.89
C ASP A 477 5.52 23.23 0.47
N ARG A 478 4.33 23.05 -0.12
CA ARG A 478 4.15 22.44 -1.46
C ARG A 478 4.76 23.29 -2.56
N ALA A 479 4.51 24.60 -2.54
CA ALA A 479 4.99 25.52 -3.55
C ALA A 479 6.52 25.55 -3.54
N GLY A 480 7.13 25.75 -2.37
CA GLY A 480 8.57 25.76 -2.23
C GLY A 480 9.24 24.41 -2.52
N GLY A 481 8.59 23.31 -2.17
CA GLY A 481 9.09 21.98 -2.51
C GLY A 481 9.02 21.67 -3.99
N ARG A 482 7.95 22.10 -4.68
CA ARG A 482 7.84 22.04 -6.14
C ARG A 482 8.91 22.91 -6.81
N GLU A 483 9.14 24.12 -6.32
CA GLU A 483 10.21 25.00 -6.82
C GLU A 483 11.57 24.29 -6.75
N ASP A 484 11.90 23.65 -5.63
CA ASP A 484 13.16 22.90 -5.48
C ASP A 484 13.22 21.70 -6.45
N MET A 485 12.09 21.04 -6.73
CA MET A 485 12.00 19.96 -7.72
C MET A 485 12.20 20.45 -9.16
N GLN A 486 11.66 21.62 -9.50
CA GLN A 486 11.89 22.26 -10.80
C GLN A 486 13.36 22.61 -10.98
N ILE A 487 14.01 23.14 -9.94
CA ILE A 487 15.45 23.41 -9.95
C ILE A 487 16.21 22.10 -10.17
N ALA A 488 15.92 21.04 -9.42
CA ALA A 488 16.55 19.73 -9.62
C ALA A 488 16.41 19.22 -11.07
N ALA A 489 15.21 19.29 -11.64
CA ALA A 489 14.97 18.90 -13.03
C ALA A 489 15.70 19.80 -14.05
N SER A 490 15.89 21.09 -13.75
CA SER A 490 16.66 22.01 -14.61
C SER A 490 18.17 21.77 -14.57
N LEU A 491 18.70 21.26 -13.45
CA LEU A 491 20.11 20.93 -13.26
C LEU A 491 20.51 19.63 -13.95
N GLU A 492 19.59 18.66 -14.00
CA GLU A 492 19.79 17.37 -14.68
C GLU A 492 18.58 17.02 -15.57
N PRO A 493 18.36 17.77 -16.68
CA PRO A 493 17.13 17.69 -17.49
C PRO A 493 16.92 16.36 -18.23
N GLN A 494 17.95 15.51 -18.31
CA GLN A 494 17.89 14.20 -18.95
C GLN A 494 17.63 13.05 -17.96
N ARG A 495 17.50 13.32 -16.65
CA ARG A 495 17.10 12.30 -15.67
C ARG A 495 15.58 12.20 -15.59
N GLY A 496 15.01 11.22 -16.30
CA GLY A 496 13.57 10.91 -16.26
C GLY A 496 13.02 10.71 -14.83
N VAL A 497 13.84 10.18 -13.91
CA VAL A 497 13.45 10.02 -12.50
C VAL A 497 13.17 11.35 -11.79
N LEU A 498 13.95 12.41 -12.07
CA LEU A 498 13.73 13.74 -11.47
C LEU A 498 12.43 14.36 -12.00
N ARG A 499 12.11 14.13 -13.28
CA ARG A 499 10.81 14.53 -13.86
C ARG A 499 9.65 13.78 -13.27
N SER A 500 9.81 12.49 -12.99
CA SER A 500 8.79 11.70 -12.28
C SER A 500 8.51 12.27 -10.88
N TYR A 501 9.54 12.71 -10.15
CA TYR A 501 9.35 13.37 -8.85
C TYR A 501 8.76 14.78 -8.98
N LEU A 502 9.15 15.56 -10.00
CA LEU A 502 8.53 16.84 -10.29
C LEU A 502 7.04 16.68 -10.63
N ALA A 503 6.68 15.67 -11.43
CA ALA A 503 5.29 15.32 -11.70
C ALA A 503 4.53 15.00 -10.42
N LYS A 504 5.14 14.23 -9.51
CA LYS A 504 4.54 13.93 -8.22
C LYS A 504 4.37 15.20 -7.38
N ALA A 505 5.31 16.14 -7.41
CA ALA A 505 5.16 17.44 -6.75
C ALA A 505 4.01 18.26 -7.35
N TRP A 506 3.82 18.25 -8.67
CA TRP A 506 2.64 18.85 -9.33
C TRP A 506 1.33 18.18 -8.91
N GLN A 507 1.32 16.86 -8.80
CA GLN A 507 0.18 16.11 -8.30
C GLN A 507 -0.19 16.52 -6.86
N GLU A 508 0.80 16.70 -5.96
CA GLU A 508 0.56 17.20 -4.59
C GLU A 508 -0.01 18.62 -4.57
N SER A 509 0.35 19.44 -5.55
CA SER A 509 -0.23 20.78 -5.78
C SER A 509 -1.57 20.74 -6.53
N ARG A 510 -2.09 19.56 -6.87
CA ARG A 510 -3.34 19.32 -7.62
C ARG A 510 -3.34 19.82 -9.07
N GLU A 511 -2.16 19.96 -9.65
CA GLU A 511 -1.98 20.38 -11.05
C GLU A 511 -1.69 19.17 -11.94
N LEU A 512 -2.75 18.41 -12.24
CA LEU A 512 -2.62 17.09 -12.85
C LEU A 512 -2.17 17.11 -14.32
N ASP A 513 -2.41 18.19 -15.06
CA ASP A 513 -1.98 18.32 -16.46
C ASP A 513 -0.47 18.54 -16.58
N HIS A 514 0.10 19.39 -15.70
CA HIS A 514 1.56 19.51 -15.55
C HIS A 514 2.17 18.18 -15.12
N ALA A 515 1.55 17.49 -14.16
CA ALA A 515 2.00 16.17 -13.73
C ALA A 515 2.04 15.16 -14.89
N ARG A 516 0.99 15.09 -15.72
CA ARG A 516 0.96 14.21 -16.90
C ARG A 516 2.07 14.56 -17.88
N THR A 517 2.24 15.84 -18.20
CA THR A 517 3.27 16.30 -19.15
C THR A 517 4.68 15.88 -18.70
N GLU A 518 4.99 16.03 -17.42
CA GLU A 518 6.29 15.60 -16.86
C GLU A 518 6.46 14.08 -16.86
N LEU A 519 5.38 13.32 -16.65
CA LEU A 519 5.42 11.85 -16.70
C LEU A 519 5.60 11.33 -18.12
N ASP A 520 4.96 11.97 -19.10
CA ASP A 520 5.10 11.59 -20.51
C ASP A 520 6.53 11.87 -20.98
N LEU A 521 7.09 13.03 -20.62
CA LEU A 521 8.50 13.31 -20.88
C LEU A 521 9.45 12.37 -20.12
N ALA A 522 9.13 12.00 -18.88
CA ALA A 522 9.91 11.01 -18.14
C ALA A 522 9.92 9.64 -18.84
N LYS A 523 8.78 9.19 -19.39
CA LYS A 523 8.67 7.94 -20.16
C LYS A 523 9.44 8.01 -21.48
N GLU A 524 9.53 9.18 -22.11
CA GLU A 524 10.32 9.40 -23.33
C GLU A 524 11.83 9.35 -23.03
N LEU A 525 12.27 10.00 -21.95
CA LEU A 525 13.67 10.05 -21.55
C LEU A 525 14.21 8.70 -21.07
N ASP A 526 13.43 7.97 -20.28
CA ASP A 526 13.77 6.62 -19.86
C ASP A 526 12.55 5.68 -19.96
N PRO A 527 12.33 5.07 -21.13
CA PRO A 527 11.22 4.12 -21.33
C PRO A 527 11.33 2.85 -20.49
N GLN A 528 12.50 2.59 -19.89
CA GLN A 528 12.79 1.41 -19.09
C GLN A 528 12.61 1.68 -17.59
N ASP A 529 12.51 2.93 -17.13
CA ASP A 529 12.24 3.27 -15.73
C ASP A 529 10.77 2.97 -15.36
N PRO A 530 10.50 2.11 -14.37
CA PRO A 530 9.14 1.83 -13.92
C PRO A 530 8.48 3.01 -13.16
N THR A 531 9.22 4.03 -12.75
CA THR A 531 8.75 5.11 -11.85
C THR A 531 7.71 6.00 -12.51
N ALA A 532 7.94 6.45 -13.75
CA ALA A 532 6.99 7.31 -14.47
C ALA A 532 5.65 6.61 -14.73
N TRP A 533 5.68 5.31 -15.04
CA TRP A 533 4.48 4.50 -15.22
C TRP A 533 3.68 4.35 -13.92
N LEU A 534 4.37 4.16 -12.78
CA LEU A 534 3.71 4.11 -11.47
C LEU A 534 2.97 5.43 -11.18
N TYR A 535 3.65 6.57 -11.26
CA TYR A 535 2.99 7.85 -10.96
C TYR A 535 1.93 8.24 -11.99
N SER A 536 2.08 7.85 -13.26
CA SER A 536 1.05 7.99 -14.30
C SER A 536 -0.22 7.25 -13.93
N SER A 537 -0.10 6.01 -13.41
CA SER A 537 -1.26 5.27 -12.94
C SER A 537 -2.01 5.98 -11.82
N LEU A 538 -1.30 6.61 -10.88
CA LEU A 538 -1.91 7.34 -9.76
C LEU A 538 -2.67 8.58 -10.24
N VAL A 539 -2.08 9.34 -11.17
CA VAL A 539 -2.75 10.48 -11.81
C VAL A 539 -4.00 10.00 -12.54
N ASN A 540 -3.92 8.87 -13.25
CA ASN A 540 -5.05 8.28 -13.95
C ASN A 540 -6.15 7.78 -12.98
N LEU A 541 -5.81 7.20 -11.83
CA LEU A 541 -6.78 6.83 -10.78
C LEU A 541 -7.53 8.05 -10.22
N ASN A 542 -6.84 9.18 -10.04
CA ASN A 542 -7.42 10.44 -9.53
C ASN A 542 -8.30 11.17 -10.55
N GLN A 543 -8.05 10.93 -11.84
CA GLN A 543 -8.84 11.46 -12.97
C GLN A 543 -9.88 10.46 -13.50
N ASN A 544 -10.21 9.40 -12.75
CA ASN A 544 -11.20 8.38 -13.14
C ASN A 544 -10.87 7.62 -14.45
N ARG A 545 -9.61 7.57 -14.86
CA ARG A 545 -9.10 6.86 -16.06
C ARG A 545 -8.61 5.46 -15.68
N LEU A 546 -9.52 4.60 -15.23
CA LEU A 546 -9.12 3.37 -14.52
C LEU A 546 -8.48 2.31 -15.42
N ASN A 547 -8.97 2.11 -16.64
CA ASN A 547 -8.38 1.15 -17.57
C ASN A 547 -6.94 1.55 -17.95
N GLN A 548 -6.69 2.86 -18.10
CA GLN A 548 -5.34 3.39 -18.34
C GLN A 548 -4.44 3.19 -17.11
N ALA A 549 -4.96 3.41 -15.90
CA ALA A 549 -4.22 3.14 -14.67
C ALA A 549 -3.79 1.67 -14.53
N VAL A 550 -4.67 0.71 -14.88
CA VAL A 550 -4.33 -0.71 -14.93
C VAL A 550 -3.18 -0.97 -15.90
N ARG A 551 -3.26 -0.45 -17.13
CA ARG A 551 -2.20 -0.62 -18.15
C ARG A 551 -0.86 -0.03 -17.70
N ASP A 552 -0.89 1.17 -17.11
CA ASP A 552 0.30 1.83 -16.59
C ASP A 552 0.94 1.04 -15.43
N LEU A 553 0.14 0.52 -14.48
CA LEU A 553 0.65 -0.33 -13.39
C LEU A 553 1.22 -1.64 -13.90
N GLN A 554 0.58 -2.29 -14.87
CA GLN A 554 1.13 -3.49 -15.51
C GLN A 554 2.47 -3.23 -16.16
N ARG A 555 2.59 -2.11 -16.90
CA ARG A 555 3.86 -1.72 -17.52
C ARG A 555 4.92 -1.44 -16.46
N SER A 556 4.53 -0.72 -15.42
CA SER A 556 5.39 -0.41 -14.27
C SER A 556 5.92 -1.66 -13.57
N GLN A 557 5.06 -2.67 -13.34
CA GLN A 557 5.44 -3.96 -12.77
C GLN A 557 6.39 -4.74 -13.69
N ALA A 558 6.12 -4.77 -15.00
CA ALA A 558 6.97 -5.46 -15.97
C ALA A 558 8.38 -4.85 -16.07
N LEU A 559 8.52 -3.55 -15.79
CA LEU A 559 9.79 -2.82 -15.80
C LEU A 559 10.49 -2.80 -14.43
N ASN A 560 9.94 -3.46 -13.40
CA ASN A 560 10.46 -3.36 -12.02
C ASN A 560 11.96 -3.66 -11.92
N ASP A 561 12.44 -4.71 -12.59
CA ASP A 561 13.85 -5.12 -12.55
C ASP A 561 14.81 -4.09 -13.17
N ASN A 562 14.33 -3.14 -13.98
CA ASN A 562 15.18 -2.08 -14.53
C ASN A 562 15.61 -1.05 -13.47
N ARG A 563 14.91 -0.97 -12.34
CA ARG A 563 15.33 -0.14 -11.18
C ARG A 563 16.57 -0.67 -10.46
N ALA A 564 17.13 -1.80 -10.91
CA ALA A 564 18.41 -2.33 -10.44
C ALA A 564 19.57 -1.33 -10.56
N ILE A 565 19.44 -0.25 -11.33
CA ILE A 565 20.41 0.86 -11.35
C ILE A 565 20.56 1.53 -9.96
N TYR A 566 19.50 1.53 -9.14
CA TYR A 566 19.46 2.28 -7.88
C TYR A 566 19.12 1.43 -6.65
N ARG A 567 18.58 0.22 -6.85
CA ARG A 567 18.07 -0.62 -5.77
C ARG A 567 18.55 -2.06 -5.86
N SER A 568 18.88 -2.63 -4.70
CA SER A 568 19.20 -4.05 -4.56
C SER A 568 18.04 -4.97 -4.92
N ARG A 569 18.31 -6.26 -5.14
CA ARG A 569 17.25 -7.23 -5.46
C ARG A 569 16.18 -7.26 -4.38
N PHE A 570 16.58 -7.27 -3.12
CA PHE A 570 15.67 -7.21 -1.98
C PHE A 570 14.71 -6.01 -2.07
N LEU A 571 15.23 -4.79 -2.26
CA LEU A 571 14.38 -3.60 -2.38
C LEU A 571 13.54 -3.58 -3.66
N LEU A 572 13.96 -4.26 -4.72
CA LEU A 572 13.15 -4.44 -5.93
C LEU A 572 11.98 -5.38 -5.68
N ASP A 573 12.16 -6.42 -4.87
CA ASP A 573 11.06 -7.31 -4.48
C ASP A 573 10.03 -6.58 -3.61
N GLN A 574 10.49 -5.68 -2.72
CA GLN A 574 9.60 -4.76 -1.99
C GLN A 574 8.85 -3.80 -2.93
N ASP A 575 9.57 -3.15 -3.87
CA ASP A 575 8.95 -2.28 -4.88
C ASP A 575 7.93 -3.07 -5.74
N LEU A 576 8.22 -4.35 -6.04
CA LEU A 576 7.34 -5.24 -6.79
C LEU A 576 6.05 -5.54 -6.01
N ALA A 577 6.16 -5.88 -4.73
CA ALA A 577 5.00 -6.14 -3.88
C ALA A 577 4.11 -4.90 -3.74
N VAL A 578 4.69 -3.70 -3.59
CA VAL A 578 3.91 -2.44 -3.59
C VAL A 578 3.20 -2.24 -4.92
N ARG A 579 3.88 -2.43 -6.06
CA ARG A 579 3.25 -2.28 -7.39
C ARG A 579 2.13 -3.31 -7.61
N GLY A 580 2.34 -4.56 -7.19
CA GLY A 580 1.36 -5.63 -7.29
C GLY A 580 0.12 -5.32 -6.44
N ALA A 581 0.30 -4.84 -5.22
CA ALA A 581 -0.79 -4.44 -4.35
C ALA A 581 -1.61 -3.29 -4.97
N ASN A 582 -0.94 -2.26 -5.49
CA ASN A 582 -1.61 -1.17 -6.21
C ASN A 582 -2.38 -1.67 -7.44
N LEU A 583 -1.81 -2.64 -8.16
CA LEU A 583 -2.44 -3.24 -9.32
C LEU A 583 -3.66 -4.09 -8.93
N ALA A 584 -3.63 -4.78 -7.79
CA ALA A 584 -4.79 -5.48 -7.23
C ALA A 584 -5.95 -4.52 -6.98
N GLY A 585 -5.70 -3.38 -6.32
CA GLY A 585 -6.72 -2.33 -6.13
C GLY A 585 -7.23 -1.71 -7.43
N ALA A 586 -6.36 -1.56 -8.43
CA ALA A 586 -6.76 -1.09 -9.76
C ALA A 586 -7.68 -2.11 -10.47
N TYR A 587 -7.35 -3.41 -10.41
CA TYR A 587 -8.20 -4.48 -10.94
C TYR A 587 -9.56 -4.54 -10.25
N GLU A 588 -9.59 -4.40 -8.93
CA GLU A 588 -10.84 -4.35 -8.17
C GLU A 588 -11.73 -3.19 -8.65
N SER A 589 -11.14 -2.00 -8.86
CA SER A 589 -11.86 -0.80 -9.30
C SER A 589 -12.49 -0.93 -10.70
N VAL A 590 -12.01 -1.86 -11.54
CA VAL A 590 -12.58 -2.17 -12.86
C VAL A 590 -13.40 -3.48 -12.91
N GLY A 591 -13.66 -4.09 -11.75
CA GLY A 591 -14.52 -5.27 -11.61
C GLY A 591 -13.81 -6.62 -11.73
N LEU A 592 -12.48 -6.65 -11.88
CA LEU A 592 -11.66 -7.85 -12.09
C LEU A 592 -11.30 -8.53 -10.74
N ARG A 593 -12.31 -8.91 -9.95
CA ARG A 593 -12.14 -9.36 -8.55
C ARG A 593 -11.24 -10.59 -8.39
N ASP A 594 -11.39 -11.62 -9.23
CA ASP A 594 -10.55 -12.82 -9.14
C ASP A 594 -9.07 -12.53 -9.47
N VAL A 595 -8.82 -11.62 -10.41
CA VAL A 595 -7.47 -11.19 -10.78
C VAL A 595 -6.86 -10.34 -9.66
N ALA A 596 -7.66 -9.49 -9.02
CA ALA A 596 -7.24 -8.70 -7.86
C ALA A 596 -6.79 -9.60 -6.70
N LEU A 597 -7.59 -10.60 -6.32
CA LEU A 597 -7.24 -11.57 -5.26
C LEU A 597 -5.95 -12.34 -5.59
N ALA A 598 -5.79 -12.77 -6.85
CA ALA A 598 -4.59 -13.45 -7.31
C ALA A 598 -3.33 -12.56 -7.30
N GLU A 599 -3.46 -11.27 -7.63
CA GLU A 599 -2.37 -10.29 -7.58
C GLU A 599 -2.00 -9.93 -6.12
N ALA A 600 -2.98 -9.74 -5.24
CA ALA A 600 -2.74 -9.47 -3.82
C ALA A 600 -1.96 -10.62 -3.16
N GLY A 601 -2.39 -11.88 -3.36
CA GLY A 601 -1.67 -13.05 -2.86
C GLY A 601 -0.24 -13.20 -3.42
N ARG A 602 -0.02 -12.86 -4.70
CA ARG A 602 1.33 -12.85 -5.31
C ARG A 602 2.22 -11.75 -4.74
N SER A 603 1.64 -10.62 -4.36
CA SER A 603 2.36 -9.50 -3.76
C SER A 603 2.96 -9.91 -2.41
N ILE A 604 2.17 -10.59 -1.56
CA ILE A 604 2.66 -11.16 -0.28
C ILE A 604 3.72 -12.24 -0.51
N ALA A 605 3.55 -13.09 -1.54
CA ALA A 605 4.56 -14.11 -1.86
C ALA A 605 5.89 -13.52 -2.36
N SER A 606 5.91 -12.25 -2.80
CA SER A 606 7.12 -11.57 -3.29
C SER A 606 7.93 -10.93 -2.15
N ASP A 607 7.23 -10.36 -1.17
CA ASP A 607 7.76 -9.74 0.07
C ASP A 607 6.69 -9.93 1.15
N TYR A 608 6.96 -10.81 2.12
CA TYR A 608 5.99 -11.14 3.17
C TYR A 608 5.90 -10.00 4.18
N ALA A 609 6.95 -9.21 4.39
CA ALA A 609 6.91 -8.08 5.31
C ALA A 609 6.18 -6.85 4.72
N ASN A 610 5.64 -6.95 3.50
CA ASN A 610 4.99 -5.85 2.82
C ASN A 610 3.61 -5.52 3.39
N TYR A 611 3.53 -4.48 4.21
CA TYR A 611 2.25 -4.08 4.82
C TYR A 611 1.16 -3.71 3.81
N SER A 612 1.50 -3.14 2.65
CA SER A 612 0.49 -2.76 1.64
C SER A 612 -0.13 -4.01 1.02
N ALA A 613 0.69 -5.03 0.73
CA ALA A 613 0.17 -6.31 0.23
C ALA A 613 -0.81 -6.97 1.22
N HIS A 614 -0.49 -6.95 2.52
CA HIS A 614 -1.37 -7.42 3.58
C HIS A 614 -2.67 -6.60 3.67
N LEU A 615 -2.60 -5.26 3.59
CA LEU A 615 -3.78 -4.40 3.65
C LEU A 615 -4.74 -4.67 2.50
N PHE A 616 -4.24 -4.73 1.26
CA PHE A 616 -5.06 -5.07 0.10
C PHE A 616 -5.66 -6.46 0.16
N LEU A 617 -4.92 -7.45 0.68
CA LEU A 617 -5.47 -8.79 0.86
C LEU A 617 -6.57 -8.80 1.92
N ALA A 618 -6.40 -8.06 3.02
CA ALA A 618 -7.43 -7.87 4.03
C ALA A 618 -8.70 -7.25 3.43
N ASP A 619 -8.57 -6.16 2.67
CA ASP A 619 -9.69 -5.52 1.97
C ASP A 619 -10.40 -6.49 1.02
N THR A 620 -9.62 -7.31 0.29
CA THR A 620 -10.17 -8.33 -0.59
C THR A 620 -10.95 -9.41 0.19
N TYR A 621 -10.46 -9.85 1.35
CA TYR A 621 -11.19 -10.78 2.21
C TYR A 621 -12.44 -10.15 2.85
N ASN A 622 -12.39 -8.86 3.19
CA ASN A 622 -13.54 -8.13 3.71
C ASN A 622 -14.71 -8.12 2.71
N LEU A 623 -14.42 -8.03 1.40
CA LEU A 623 -15.42 -8.10 0.34
C LEU A 623 -16.05 -9.50 0.16
N LEU A 624 -15.37 -10.55 0.60
CA LEU A 624 -15.84 -11.95 0.54
C LEU A 624 -16.54 -12.39 1.82
N ARG A 625 -16.39 -11.63 2.91
CA ARG A 625 -16.97 -11.96 4.22
C ARG A 625 -18.48 -11.80 4.21
N ASP A 626 -19.16 -12.69 4.92
CA ASP A 626 -20.58 -12.54 5.21
C ASP A 626 -20.83 -11.30 6.08
N PRO A 627 -21.60 -10.31 5.60
CA PRO A 627 -21.89 -9.13 6.37
C PRO A 627 -22.66 -9.45 7.65
N HIS A 628 -23.51 -10.48 7.69
CA HIS A 628 -24.34 -10.80 8.86
C HIS A 628 -23.56 -11.50 9.98
N GLY A 629 -22.30 -11.91 9.74
CA GLY A 629 -21.48 -12.56 10.76
C GLY A 629 -21.98 -13.96 11.16
N ILE A 630 -22.63 -14.69 10.24
CA ILE A 630 -23.08 -16.08 10.47
C ILE A 630 -22.16 -17.06 9.73
N LEU A 631 -21.73 -16.73 8.51
CA LEU A 631 -20.79 -17.53 7.73
C LEU A 631 -19.38 -16.95 7.89
N LEU A 632 -18.61 -17.57 8.79
CA LEU A 632 -17.36 -17.00 9.31
C LEU A 632 -16.10 -17.42 8.51
N ARG A 633 -16.26 -17.83 7.26
CA ARG A 633 -15.18 -18.40 6.43
C ARG A 633 -14.01 -17.42 6.19
N TYR A 634 -14.30 -16.14 6.03
CA TYR A 634 -13.33 -15.09 5.71
C TYR A 634 -13.06 -14.08 6.84
N GLU A 635 -13.60 -14.31 8.04
CA GLU A 635 -13.40 -13.41 9.18
C GLU A 635 -11.95 -13.43 9.69
N THR A 636 -11.43 -14.61 10.04
CA THR A 636 -10.05 -14.80 10.48
C THR A 636 -9.01 -14.25 9.50
N PRO A 637 -9.02 -14.60 8.19
CA PRO A 637 -8.01 -14.11 7.28
C PRO A 637 -8.12 -12.60 7.07
N TRP A 638 -9.31 -12.01 7.10
CA TRP A 638 -9.47 -10.56 7.06
C TRP A 638 -8.82 -9.86 8.26
N LEU A 639 -9.15 -10.28 9.49
CA LEU A 639 -8.64 -9.64 10.71
C LEU A 639 -7.13 -9.81 10.85
N SER A 640 -6.60 -11.00 10.60
CA SER A 640 -5.16 -11.28 10.70
C SER A 640 -4.33 -10.49 9.70
N GLU A 641 -4.77 -10.41 8.43
CA GLU A 641 -4.05 -9.65 7.41
C GLU A 641 -4.08 -8.14 7.70
N TYR A 642 -5.22 -7.63 8.20
CA TYR A 642 -5.32 -6.22 8.60
C TYR A 642 -4.43 -5.90 9.81
N LEU A 643 -4.37 -6.80 10.80
CA LEU A 643 -3.49 -6.68 11.95
C LEU A 643 -2.01 -6.71 11.53
N LEU A 644 -1.61 -7.64 10.67
CA LEU A 644 -0.25 -7.72 10.13
C LEU A 644 0.13 -6.44 9.37
N ALA A 645 -0.75 -5.95 8.50
CA ALA A 645 -0.55 -4.68 7.80
C ALA A 645 -0.28 -3.54 8.79
N ASN A 646 -1.09 -3.42 9.83
CA ASN A 646 -0.95 -2.38 10.83
C ASN A 646 0.23 -2.55 11.77
N LEU A 647 0.73 -3.77 12.00
CA LEU A 647 1.96 -4.00 12.77
C LEU A 647 3.22 -3.71 11.96
N LEU A 648 3.24 -4.07 10.68
CA LEU A 648 4.39 -3.90 9.78
C LEU A 648 4.50 -2.47 9.20
N SER A 649 3.40 -1.71 9.13
CA SER A 649 3.43 -0.37 8.54
C SER A 649 4.21 0.65 9.36
N PRO A 650 4.94 1.60 8.76
CA PRO A 650 5.42 2.76 9.52
C PRO A 650 4.22 3.60 9.97
N ALA A 651 4.30 4.26 11.13
CA ALA A 651 3.21 5.12 11.63
C ALA A 651 2.84 6.21 10.59
N ALA A 652 3.83 6.70 9.85
CA ALA A 652 3.61 7.70 8.81
C ALA A 652 2.85 7.18 7.57
N ALA A 653 2.71 5.86 7.36
CA ALA A 653 1.93 5.32 6.24
C ALA A 653 0.41 5.50 6.46
N GLY A 654 -0.02 5.57 7.71
CA GLY A 654 -1.40 5.62 8.17
C GLY A 654 -2.36 4.69 7.44
N THR A 655 -2.04 3.41 7.56
CA THR A 655 -2.85 2.25 7.18
C THR A 655 -3.93 1.90 8.21
N LEU A 656 -4.01 2.67 9.32
CA LEU A 656 -4.82 2.34 10.50
C LEU A 656 -6.33 2.45 10.28
N SER A 657 -6.80 2.79 9.08
CA SER A 657 -8.22 2.92 8.78
C SER A 657 -8.58 2.13 7.53
N GLN A 658 -9.55 1.22 7.65
CA GLN A 658 -10.09 0.41 6.55
C GLN A 658 -11.04 1.20 5.66
N THR A 659 -11.66 2.26 6.20
CA THR A 659 -12.56 3.11 5.41
C THR A 659 -11.79 3.93 4.36
N LEU A 660 -10.47 4.06 4.51
CA LEU A 660 -9.58 4.61 3.49
C LEU A 660 -9.35 3.57 2.39
N GLY A 661 -10.32 3.43 1.47
CA GLY A 661 -10.06 2.75 0.21
C GLY A 661 -8.82 3.38 -0.45
N GLU A 662 -7.76 2.59 -0.63
CA GLU A 662 -6.41 3.11 -0.84
C GLU A 662 -6.29 4.18 -1.94
N GLN A 663 -5.77 5.37 -1.57
CA GLN A 663 -5.36 6.42 -2.52
C GLN A 663 -3.97 7.05 -2.25
N ASP A 664 -3.23 6.71 -1.18
CA ASP A 664 -2.02 7.48 -0.81
C ASP A 664 -0.70 6.71 -0.99
N PHE A 665 -0.21 6.73 -2.22
CA PHE A 665 0.94 5.93 -2.70
C PHE A 665 2.31 6.60 -2.64
N ALA A 666 2.67 7.31 -1.57
CA ALA A 666 4.04 7.80 -1.46
C ALA A 666 4.52 8.08 -0.03
N ARG A 667 5.29 7.15 0.56
CA ARG A 667 5.94 7.30 1.88
C ARG A 667 6.70 8.64 2.07
N PHE A 668 7.19 9.25 0.99
CA PHE A 668 7.94 10.51 1.00
C PHE A 668 7.11 11.79 0.76
N PHE A 669 5.89 11.67 0.22
CA PHE A 669 5.01 12.82 -0.05
C PHE A 669 3.79 12.87 0.89
N VAL A 670 3.52 11.78 1.64
CA VAL A 670 2.45 11.74 2.66
C VAL A 670 2.74 12.75 3.76
N ARG A 671 1.81 13.69 3.93
CA ARG A 671 1.84 14.76 4.93
C ARG A 671 1.18 14.30 6.22
N GLY A 672 1.58 14.91 7.33
CA GLY A 672 0.76 14.90 8.54
C GLY A 672 -0.51 15.73 8.35
N GLY A 673 -1.61 15.28 8.97
CA GLY A 673 -2.92 15.89 8.83
C GLY A 673 -4.00 15.04 9.49
N ILE A 674 -5.21 15.58 9.54
CA ILE A 674 -6.43 14.88 9.93
C ILE A 674 -7.27 14.72 8.67
N GLY A 675 -7.80 13.52 8.45
CA GLY A 675 -8.78 13.26 7.40
C GLY A 675 -10.06 12.67 7.97
N LEU A 676 -11.12 12.80 7.18
CA LEU A 676 -12.45 12.28 7.53
C LEU A 676 -13.04 11.54 6.33
N VAL A 677 -13.46 10.30 6.57
CA VAL A 677 -14.21 9.50 5.60
C VAL A 677 -15.55 9.13 6.19
N SER A 678 -16.58 9.14 5.35
CA SER A 678 -17.88 8.60 5.70
C SER A 678 -18.50 7.89 4.50
N ALA A 679 -19.17 6.78 4.75
CA ALA A 679 -19.97 6.07 3.79
C ALA A 679 -21.36 5.79 4.37
N THR A 680 -22.39 5.97 3.54
CA THR A 680 -23.77 5.67 3.89
C THR A 680 -24.40 4.89 2.74
N ASP A 681 -24.90 3.71 3.06
CA ASP A 681 -25.65 2.86 2.16
C ASP A 681 -27.09 2.74 2.69
N TYR A 682 -28.05 3.00 1.81
CA TYR A 682 -29.49 2.90 2.06
C TYR A 682 -30.12 1.95 1.05
N LEU A 683 -30.98 1.05 1.53
CA LEU A 683 -31.84 0.22 0.70
C LEU A 683 -33.31 0.59 0.93
N SER A 684 -34.13 0.61 -0.13
CA SER A 684 -35.55 1.00 -0.06
C SER A 684 -36.42 0.16 0.87
N ARG A 685 -35.93 -1.00 1.31
CA ARG A 685 -36.56 -1.83 2.35
C ARG A 685 -36.39 -1.29 3.77
N GLY A 686 -35.67 -0.17 3.93
CA GLY A 686 -35.47 0.51 5.21
C GLY A 686 -34.17 0.13 5.91
N ASP A 687 -33.24 -0.49 5.19
CA ASP A 687 -31.92 -0.87 5.71
C ASP A 687 -30.94 0.29 5.56
N TRP A 688 -30.14 0.51 6.60
CA TRP A 688 -29.11 1.52 6.68
C TRP A 688 -27.80 0.87 7.14
N THR A 689 -26.73 1.16 6.41
CA THR A 689 -25.36 0.92 6.85
C THR A 689 -24.59 2.23 6.76
N GLU A 690 -24.07 2.68 7.88
CA GLU A 690 -23.29 3.92 8.00
C GLU A 690 -21.92 3.59 8.58
N SER A 691 -20.88 4.13 7.97
CA SER A 691 -19.53 4.10 8.53
C SER A 691 -18.91 5.48 8.47
N ALA A 692 -18.05 5.76 9.45
CA ALA A 692 -17.26 6.97 9.49
C ALA A 692 -15.92 6.67 10.15
N ALA A 693 -14.86 7.33 9.66
CA ALA A 693 -13.57 7.31 10.32
C ALA A 693 -12.99 8.73 10.38
N GLN A 694 -12.43 9.05 11.53
CA GLN A 694 -11.49 10.14 11.67
C GLN A 694 -10.10 9.53 11.85
N TYR A 695 -9.14 9.96 11.05
CA TYR A 695 -7.78 9.48 11.14
C TYR A 695 -6.81 10.65 11.09
N GLY A 696 -5.62 10.45 11.63
CA GLY A 696 -4.58 11.44 11.53
C GLY A 696 -3.18 10.88 11.64
N ARG A 697 -2.25 11.59 11.01
CA ARG A 697 -0.83 11.24 10.95
C ARG A 697 -0.03 12.46 11.43
N PHE A 698 0.91 12.27 12.34
CA PHE A 698 1.77 13.32 12.89
C PHE A 698 3.19 12.79 13.11
N ASN A 699 4.06 12.99 12.11
CA ASN A 699 5.45 12.54 12.13
C ASN A 699 5.61 11.03 12.40
N ARG A 700 5.89 10.66 13.65
CA ARG A 700 6.11 9.29 14.15
C ARG A 700 4.86 8.67 14.77
N MET A 701 3.72 9.37 14.72
CA MET A 701 2.47 8.93 15.32
C MET A 701 1.37 8.88 14.28
N SER A 702 0.46 7.92 14.41
CA SER A 702 -0.80 7.88 13.69
C SER A 702 -1.91 7.34 14.56
N TYR A 703 -3.13 7.78 14.32
CA TYR A 703 -4.33 7.25 14.95
C TYR A 703 -5.46 7.13 13.94
N ALA A 704 -6.41 6.26 14.24
CA ALA A 704 -7.70 6.19 13.58
C ALA A 704 -8.77 5.85 14.60
N VAL A 705 -9.93 6.50 14.48
CA VAL A 705 -11.14 6.16 15.21
C VAL A 705 -12.22 5.92 14.17
N GLU A 706 -12.63 4.66 14.07
CA GLU A 706 -13.65 4.20 13.14
C GLU A 706 -14.91 3.85 13.91
N THR A 707 -16.04 4.12 13.28
CA THR A 707 -17.34 3.71 13.78
C THR A 707 -18.19 3.23 12.62
N SER A 708 -18.95 2.16 12.85
CA SER A 708 -20.01 1.78 11.94
C SER A 708 -21.28 1.44 12.70
N PHE A 709 -22.39 1.86 12.11
CA PHE A 709 -23.73 1.61 12.59
C PHE A 709 -24.51 0.90 11.49
N ARG A 710 -25.19 -0.17 11.87
CA ARG A 710 -26.04 -0.92 10.96
C ARG A 710 -27.41 -1.08 11.55
N SER A 711 -28.44 -0.85 10.74
CA SER A 711 -29.83 -1.12 11.08
C SER A 711 -30.53 -1.69 9.87
N GLU A 712 -30.74 -3.00 9.89
CA GLU A 712 -31.40 -3.75 8.82
C GLU A 712 -32.70 -4.31 9.36
N ARG A 713 -33.77 -4.23 8.56
CA ARG A 713 -35.06 -4.84 8.88
C ARG A 713 -35.12 -6.31 8.43
N GLY A 714 -34.18 -6.71 7.60
CA GLY A 714 -34.17 -8.02 6.95
C GLY A 714 -35.19 -8.12 5.81
N GLN A 715 -35.21 -9.29 5.19
CA GLN A 715 -36.05 -9.66 4.06
C GLN A 715 -37.11 -10.71 4.44
N ARG A 716 -36.93 -11.38 5.59
CA ARG A 716 -37.90 -12.33 6.18
C ARG A 716 -38.29 -11.92 7.61
N PRO A 717 -39.38 -12.48 8.18
CA PRO A 717 -39.78 -12.18 9.56
C PRO A 717 -38.65 -12.45 10.57
N ASN A 718 -38.43 -11.49 11.47
CA ASN A 718 -37.40 -11.53 12.51
C ASN A 718 -35.97 -11.69 11.96
N GLU A 719 -35.66 -11.17 10.76
CA GLU A 719 -34.29 -11.07 10.22
C GLU A 719 -33.71 -9.66 10.42
N ASP A 720 -34.16 -8.94 11.46
CA ASP A 720 -33.62 -7.62 11.77
C ASP A 720 -32.31 -7.72 12.55
N ILE A 721 -31.40 -6.79 12.28
CA ILE A 721 -30.18 -6.58 13.06
C ILE A 721 -29.96 -5.09 13.28
N THR A 722 -29.60 -4.73 14.51
CA THR A 722 -29.02 -3.43 14.82
C THR A 722 -27.68 -3.63 15.50
N SER A 723 -26.61 -3.13 14.89
CA SER A 723 -25.26 -3.26 15.43
C SER A 723 -24.50 -1.95 15.44
N THR A 724 -23.56 -1.85 16.37
CA THR A 724 -22.63 -0.73 16.51
C THR A 724 -21.25 -1.29 16.73
N PHE A 725 -20.31 -0.80 15.94
CA PHE A 725 -18.90 -1.15 15.99
C PHE A 725 -18.09 0.13 16.15
N VAL A 726 -17.14 0.14 17.08
CA VAL A 726 -16.18 1.24 17.27
C VAL A 726 -14.79 0.63 17.37
N ASP A 727 -13.87 1.11 16.52
CA ASP A 727 -12.47 0.68 16.52
C ASP A 727 -11.56 1.90 16.68
N ALA A 728 -10.80 1.93 17.77
CA ALA A 728 -9.83 2.96 18.03
C ALA A 728 -8.42 2.39 17.96
N GLN A 729 -7.63 2.89 17.01
CA GLN A 729 -6.28 2.42 16.73
C GLN A 729 -5.28 3.56 16.93
N PHE A 730 -4.12 3.22 17.49
CA PHE A 730 -3.01 4.13 17.73
C PHE A 730 -1.69 3.43 17.42
N LYS A 731 -0.79 4.12 16.71
CA LYS A 731 0.56 3.64 16.43
C LYS A 731 1.59 4.72 16.64
N GLN A 732 2.71 4.35 17.26
CA GLN A 732 3.83 5.23 17.54
C GLN A 732 5.15 4.54 17.18
N GLU A 733 5.96 5.18 16.36
CA GLU A 733 7.37 4.84 16.15
C GLU A 733 8.20 5.43 17.30
N LEU A 734 8.84 4.55 18.07
CA LEU A 734 9.78 4.92 19.13
C LEU A 734 11.15 5.23 18.53
N SER A 735 11.56 4.45 17.54
CA SER A 735 12.78 4.60 16.76
C SER A 735 12.51 4.27 15.28
N PRO A 736 13.46 4.50 14.36
CA PRO A 736 13.35 4.05 12.97
C PRO A 736 13.14 2.53 12.81
N GLN A 737 13.50 1.75 13.83
CA GLN A 737 13.42 0.29 13.88
C GLN A 737 12.28 -0.22 14.78
N ASP A 738 11.80 0.59 15.74
CA ASP A 738 10.90 0.14 16.80
C ASP A 738 9.57 0.90 16.75
N SER A 739 8.45 0.17 16.73
CA SER A 739 7.12 0.75 16.82
C SER A 739 6.20 -0.03 17.77
N VAL A 740 5.25 0.69 18.37
CA VAL A 740 4.20 0.15 19.24
C VAL A 740 2.84 0.45 18.62
N TYR A 741 1.96 -0.54 18.64
CA TYR A 741 0.59 -0.49 18.15
C TYR A 741 -0.38 -0.81 19.29
N LEU A 742 -1.49 -0.09 19.35
CA LEU A 742 -2.58 -0.30 20.30
C LEU A 742 -3.91 -0.22 19.56
N GLN A 743 -4.83 -1.11 19.88
CA GLN A 743 -6.18 -1.14 19.32
C GLN A 743 -7.21 -1.50 20.40
N ALA A 744 -8.34 -0.81 20.37
CA ALA A 744 -9.48 -1.06 21.23
C ALA A 744 -10.75 -1.19 20.37
N ILE A 745 -11.36 -2.37 20.39
CA ILE A 745 -12.54 -2.69 19.58
C ILE A 745 -13.74 -2.87 20.50
N TYR A 746 -14.82 -2.14 20.25
CA TYR A 746 -16.11 -2.33 20.88
C TYR A 746 -17.14 -2.76 19.84
N TYR A 747 -17.87 -3.83 20.14
CA TYR A 747 -18.96 -4.32 19.31
C TYR A 747 -20.19 -4.62 20.15
N SER A 748 -21.36 -4.23 19.65
CA SER A 748 -22.65 -4.62 20.22
C SER A 748 -23.63 -4.88 19.09
N ALA A 749 -24.36 -5.99 19.18
CA ALA A 749 -25.44 -6.32 18.26
C ALA A 749 -26.69 -6.79 19.00
N ASP A 750 -27.86 -6.39 18.49
CA ASP A 750 -29.17 -6.93 18.81
C ASP A 750 -29.79 -7.41 17.51
N GLN A 751 -29.94 -8.73 17.39
CA GLN A 751 -30.37 -9.37 16.16
C GLN A 751 -31.47 -10.39 16.41
N GLY A 752 -32.31 -10.58 15.40
CA GLY A 752 -33.26 -11.66 15.33
C GLY A 752 -32.58 -12.97 14.93
N ASP A 753 -33.21 -13.64 13.97
CA ASP A 753 -32.72 -14.81 13.28
C ASP A 753 -32.11 -14.39 11.94
N LEU A 754 -30.79 -14.45 11.83
CA LEU A 754 -30.04 -14.14 10.60
C LEU A 754 -29.62 -15.40 9.82
N THR A 755 -30.03 -16.58 10.29
CA THR A 755 -29.64 -17.87 9.71
C THR A 755 -30.19 -18.01 8.29
N PRO A 756 -29.39 -18.30 7.26
CA PRO A 756 -29.95 -18.58 5.94
C PRO A 756 -30.74 -19.90 5.95
N TYR A 757 -31.93 -19.89 5.33
CA TYR A 757 -32.78 -21.07 5.17
C TYR A 757 -33.18 -21.27 3.71
N TYR A 758 -33.38 -22.53 3.31
CA TYR A 758 -33.96 -22.86 1.99
C TYR A 758 -35.36 -22.24 1.82
N SER A 759 -36.22 -22.36 2.84
CA SER A 759 -37.52 -21.67 2.89
C SER A 759 -37.48 -20.52 3.90
N PRO A 760 -37.82 -19.28 3.51
CA PRO A 760 -37.86 -18.11 4.41
C PRO A 760 -38.80 -18.28 5.60
N THR A 761 -39.85 -19.08 5.43
CA THR A 761 -40.83 -19.37 6.49
C THR A 761 -40.27 -20.19 7.63
N ASN A 762 -39.09 -20.81 7.46
CA ASN A 762 -38.44 -21.62 8.50
C ASN A 762 -37.73 -20.76 9.55
N GLY A 763 -37.68 -19.44 9.34
CA GLY A 763 -37.15 -18.52 10.33
C GLY A 763 -37.89 -18.59 11.66
N VAL A 764 -37.16 -18.44 12.77
CA VAL A 764 -37.71 -18.51 14.13
C VAL A 764 -38.19 -17.12 14.55
N PRO A 765 -39.51 -16.83 14.62
CA PRO A 765 -40.01 -15.45 14.76
C PRO A 765 -39.70 -14.76 16.10
N GLY A 766 -39.35 -15.53 17.13
CA GLY A 766 -39.05 -15.01 18.47
C GLY A 766 -37.60 -15.21 18.92
N LEU A 767 -36.71 -15.71 18.04
CA LEU A 767 -35.28 -15.83 18.34
C LEU A 767 -34.69 -14.44 18.49
N ARG A 768 -34.00 -14.15 19.59
CA ARG A 768 -33.20 -12.94 19.75
C ARG A 768 -31.81 -13.28 20.25
N VAL A 769 -30.81 -12.67 19.63
CA VAL A 769 -29.41 -12.78 20.03
C VAL A 769 -28.91 -11.38 20.38
N LEU A 770 -28.32 -11.26 21.56
CA LEU A 770 -27.61 -10.08 22.02
C LEU A 770 -26.14 -10.45 22.17
N GLU A 771 -25.26 -9.76 21.46
CA GLU A 771 -23.81 -9.95 21.55
C GLU A 771 -23.16 -8.63 21.97
N ARG A 772 -22.19 -8.72 22.88
CA ARG A 772 -21.37 -7.59 23.33
C ARG A 772 -19.93 -8.02 23.53
N GLN A 773 -19.04 -7.30 22.87
CA GLN A 773 -17.60 -7.41 23.07
C GLN A 773 -17.16 -6.16 23.85
N GLU A 774 -16.92 -6.34 25.15
CA GLU A 774 -16.37 -5.30 26.03
C GLU A 774 -14.88 -5.15 25.72
N PRO A 775 -14.33 -3.92 25.65
CA PRO A 775 -13.46 -3.59 24.55
C PRO A 775 -12.32 -4.60 24.42
N LEU A 776 -12.24 -5.25 23.26
CA LEU A 776 -11.11 -6.11 22.92
C LEU A 776 -9.88 -5.21 22.92
N LEU A 777 -8.87 -5.57 23.71
CA LEU A 777 -7.63 -4.80 23.78
C LEU A 777 -6.56 -5.58 23.06
N ILE A 778 -5.96 -4.97 22.04
CA ILE A 778 -4.85 -5.54 21.28
C ILE A 778 -3.67 -4.59 21.40
N GLY A 779 -2.51 -5.12 21.76
CA GLY A 779 -1.24 -4.42 21.81
C GLY A 779 -0.20 -5.15 20.98
N GLY A 780 0.59 -4.41 20.23
CA GLY A 780 1.65 -4.98 19.42
C GLY A 780 2.94 -4.19 19.47
N TYR A 781 4.04 -4.88 19.23
CA TYR A 781 5.36 -4.29 19.10
C TYR A 781 6.05 -4.86 17.86
N HIS A 782 6.66 -3.99 17.08
CA HIS A 782 7.41 -4.36 15.89
C HIS A 782 8.83 -3.82 16.00
N ARG A 783 9.82 -4.69 15.75
CA ARG A 783 11.23 -4.34 15.61
C ARG A 783 11.78 -4.82 14.27
N GLU A 784 12.40 -3.91 13.51
CA GLU A 784 13.21 -4.22 12.33
C GLU A 784 14.69 -4.23 12.73
N TRP A 785 15.34 -5.40 12.66
CA TRP A 785 16.75 -5.55 13.05
C TRP A 785 17.71 -5.10 11.94
N ASN A 786 17.35 -5.45 10.71
CA ASN A 786 17.97 -5.06 9.45
C ASN A 786 16.93 -5.28 8.33
N PRO A 787 17.15 -4.79 7.10
CA PRO A 787 16.21 -4.99 6.02
C PRO A 787 15.91 -6.48 5.82
N GLY A 788 14.62 -6.85 5.94
CA GLY A 788 14.17 -8.24 5.80
C GLY A 788 14.17 -9.05 7.10
N SER A 789 14.60 -8.49 8.25
CA SER A 789 14.51 -9.17 9.56
C SER A 789 13.59 -8.41 10.52
N HIS A 790 12.42 -8.97 10.77
CA HIS A 790 11.36 -8.35 11.55
C HIS A 790 10.96 -9.25 12.72
N THR A 791 10.86 -8.70 13.92
CA THR A 791 10.22 -9.37 15.06
C THR A 791 8.93 -8.64 15.39
N LEU A 792 7.83 -9.40 15.44
CA LEU A 792 6.51 -8.94 15.84
C LEU A 792 6.13 -9.61 17.15
N PHE A 793 5.62 -8.83 18.10
CA PHE A 793 4.99 -9.31 19.32
C PHE A 793 3.55 -8.83 19.35
N LEU A 794 2.64 -9.70 19.74
CA LEU A 794 1.22 -9.44 19.87
C LEU A 794 0.78 -9.90 21.27
N ALA A 795 0.03 -9.05 21.96
CA ALA A 795 -0.70 -9.41 23.17
C ALA A 795 -2.14 -8.92 23.03
N SER A 796 -3.11 -9.73 23.45
CA SER A 796 -4.51 -9.30 23.43
C SER A 796 -5.31 -9.82 24.62
N ARG A 797 -6.35 -9.07 24.97
CA ARG A 797 -7.44 -9.48 25.86
C ARG A 797 -8.73 -9.45 25.05
N LEU A 798 -9.25 -10.63 24.77
CA LEU A 798 -10.46 -10.85 23.99
C LEU A 798 -11.60 -11.16 24.95
N THR A 799 -12.69 -10.40 24.88
CA THR A 799 -13.88 -10.67 25.69
C THR A 799 -15.13 -10.68 24.82
N ASP A 800 -16.01 -11.64 25.07
CA ASP A 800 -17.27 -11.75 24.37
C ASP A 800 -18.36 -12.23 25.32
N ALA A 801 -19.52 -11.58 25.25
CA ALA A 801 -20.69 -11.92 26.03
C ALA A 801 -21.89 -12.03 25.08
N MET A 802 -22.43 -13.24 24.97
CA MET A 802 -23.56 -13.56 24.12
C MET A 802 -24.75 -14.00 24.97
N SER A 803 -25.95 -13.56 24.62
CA SER A 803 -27.21 -13.99 25.20
C SER A 803 -28.19 -14.33 24.09
N VAL A 804 -28.67 -15.57 24.07
CA VAL A 804 -29.62 -16.08 23.08
C VAL A 804 -30.93 -16.41 23.80
N ARG A 805 -32.06 -15.94 23.28
CA ARG A 805 -33.39 -16.38 23.68
C ARG A 805 -34.05 -17.04 22.47
N ASN A 806 -34.30 -18.33 22.56
CA ASN A 806 -34.91 -19.12 21.51
C ASN A 806 -36.18 -19.80 22.03
N PRO A 807 -37.39 -19.31 21.68
CA PRO A 807 -38.65 -19.89 22.13
C PRO A 807 -39.01 -21.22 21.45
N ALA A 808 -38.21 -21.65 20.47
CA ALA A 808 -38.41 -22.88 19.71
C ALA A 808 -37.09 -23.65 19.56
N ALA A 809 -36.27 -23.71 20.61
CA ALA A 809 -35.07 -24.54 20.61
C ALA A 809 -35.46 -26.02 20.49
N GLY A 810 -34.72 -26.80 19.71
CA GLY A 810 -35.06 -28.18 19.36
C GLY A 810 -34.08 -29.25 19.84
N PRO A 811 -33.68 -29.34 21.13
CA PRO A 811 -32.79 -30.40 21.59
C PRO A 811 -33.42 -31.79 21.43
N VAL A 812 -32.58 -32.78 21.16
CA VAL A 812 -33.00 -34.19 21.07
C VAL A 812 -33.30 -34.73 22.46
N THR A 813 -34.40 -35.45 22.62
CA THR A 813 -34.72 -36.24 23.80
C THR A 813 -34.59 -37.73 23.49
N ILE A 814 -33.77 -38.43 24.27
CA ILE A 814 -33.57 -39.88 24.20
C ILE A 814 -34.44 -40.53 25.28
N ALA A 815 -35.40 -41.34 24.84
CA ALA A 815 -36.31 -42.10 25.69
C ALA A 815 -36.12 -43.62 25.51
N ASN A 816 -36.55 -44.40 26.49
CA ASN A 816 -36.59 -45.86 26.38
C ASN A 816 -38.04 -46.35 26.44
N ALA A 817 -38.55 -46.90 25.34
CA ALA A 817 -39.89 -47.45 25.24
C ALA A 817 -39.82 -48.97 25.09
N GLY A 818 -40.03 -49.71 26.20
CA GLY A 818 -40.09 -51.18 26.17
C GLY A 818 -38.77 -51.87 25.79
N GLY A 819 -37.61 -51.25 26.05
CA GLY A 819 -36.29 -51.79 25.71
C GLY A 819 -35.71 -51.27 24.39
N LEU A 820 -36.47 -50.45 23.63
CA LEU A 820 -36.01 -49.80 22.40
C LEU A 820 -35.71 -48.31 22.66
N PRO A 821 -34.51 -47.80 22.29
CA PRO A 821 -34.21 -46.38 22.35
C PRO A 821 -35.00 -45.61 21.28
N LEU A 822 -35.58 -44.49 21.69
CA LEU A 822 -36.37 -43.58 20.86
C LEU A 822 -35.72 -42.18 20.92
N ALA A 823 -35.43 -41.57 19.77
CA ALA A 823 -34.90 -40.23 19.67
C ALA A 823 -35.96 -39.27 19.13
N ILE A 824 -36.34 -38.28 19.95
CA ILE A 824 -37.45 -37.37 19.69
C ILE A 824 -36.95 -35.92 19.74
N PRO A 825 -37.11 -35.12 18.67
CA PRO A 825 -36.91 -33.68 18.74
C PRO A 825 -37.93 -33.06 19.70
N THR A 826 -37.46 -32.31 20.70
CA THR A 826 -38.34 -31.63 21.67
C THR A 826 -38.23 -30.13 21.50
N VAL A 827 -39.35 -29.43 21.36
CA VAL A 827 -39.39 -27.97 21.27
C VAL A 827 -39.47 -27.37 22.68
N VAL A 828 -38.53 -26.51 23.03
CA VAL A 828 -38.42 -25.87 24.35
C VAL A 828 -38.14 -24.37 24.20
N ASP A 829 -38.61 -23.56 25.16
CA ASP A 829 -38.14 -22.18 25.30
C ASP A 829 -36.80 -22.19 26.05
N ALA A 830 -35.75 -21.74 25.38
CA ALA A 830 -34.38 -21.77 25.86
C ALA A 830 -33.81 -20.35 25.99
N ALA A 831 -33.22 -20.05 27.15
CA ALA A 831 -32.38 -18.90 27.36
C ALA A 831 -30.93 -19.36 27.59
N TYR A 832 -30.04 -19.00 26.69
CA TYR A 832 -28.61 -19.29 26.76
C TYR A 832 -27.82 -17.99 26.98
N ARG A 833 -26.77 -18.07 27.79
CA ARG A 833 -25.80 -16.99 28.00
C ARG A 833 -24.40 -17.56 28.01
N SER A 834 -23.46 -16.89 27.37
CA SER A 834 -22.03 -17.21 27.46
C SER A 834 -21.21 -15.96 27.72
N ARG A 835 -20.12 -16.13 28.47
CA ARG A 835 -19.07 -15.15 28.62
C ARG A 835 -17.73 -15.83 28.40
N LEU A 836 -16.92 -15.25 27.54
CA LEU A 836 -15.57 -15.68 27.21
C LEU A 836 -14.60 -14.55 27.52
N GLU A 837 -13.48 -14.89 28.15
CA GLU A 837 -12.35 -13.98 28.37
C GLU A 837 -11.05 -14.73 28.11
N ILE A 838 -10.32 -14.33 27.06
CA ILE A 838 -9.10 -14.98 26.59
C ILE A 838 -7.97 -13.96 26.51
N TYR A 839 -6.81 -14.34 27.02
CA TYR A 839 -5.55 -13.62 26.89
C TYR A 839 -4.67 -14.34 25.88
N THR A 840 -4.12 -13.59 24.92
CA THR A 840 -3.21 -14.11 23.90
C THR A 840 -1.85 -13.44 24.03
N ALA A 841 -0.79 -14.22 23.84
CA ALA A 841 0.55 -13.74 23.55
C ALA A 841 1.09 -14.50 22.34
N GLU A 842 1.57 -13.79 21.32
CA GLU A 842 2.18 -14.36 20.13
C GLU A 842 3.44 -13.60 19.76
N ILE A 843 4.48 -14.34 19.36
CA ILE A 843 5.70 -13.78 18.79
C ILE A 843 5.93 -14.39 17.42
N GLN A 844 6.29 -13.55 16.45
CA GLN A 844 6.67 -13.96 15.11
C GLN A 844 8.00 -13.32 14.71
N HIS A 845 8.85 -14.08 14.04
CA HIS A 845 10.03 -13.57 13.37
C HIS A 845 9.95 -13.86 11.87
N ILE A 846 10.15 -12.82 11.07
CA ILE A 846 10.24 -12.86 9.62
C ILE A 846 11.70 -12.63 9.26
N LEU A 847 12.29 -13.52 8.45
CA LEU A 847 13.66 -13.42 7.97
C LEU A 847 13.72 -13.65 6.47
N GLU A 848 13.98 -12.59 5.72
CA GLU A 848 14.10 -12.57 4.26
C GLU A 848 15.59 -12.53 3.88
N ARG A 849 16.07 -13.58 3.19
CA ARG A 849 17.45 -13.70 2.72
C ARG A 849 17.49 -14.32 1.33
N ASP A 850 18.06 -13.60 0.37
CA ASP A 850 18.27 -14.06 -1.00
C ASP A 850 17.01 -14.72 -1.61
N ALA A 851 17.02 -16.05 -1.73
CA ALA A 851 15.94 -16.85 -2.27
C ALA A 851 14.89 -17.30 -1.23
N HIS A 852 15.12 -17.12 0.07
CA HIS A 852 14.27 -17.66 1.13
C HIS A 852 13.62 -16.54 1.95
N THR A 853 12.34 -16.73 2.28
CA THR A 853 11.67 -15.98 3.34
C THR A 853 11.14 -16.97 4.38
N TRP A 854 11.72 -16.92 5.58
CA TRP A 854 11.28 -17.73 6.70
C TRP A 854 10.33 -16.93 7.60
N VAL A 855 9.22 -17.54 7.96
CA VAL A 855 8.26 -16.99 8.93
C VAL A 855 8.06 -18.01 10.04
N ALA A 856 8.51 -17.69 11.25
CA ALA A 856 8.43 -18.58 12.40
C ALA A 856 7.72 -17.88 13.55
N GLY A 857 6.84 -18.59 14.26
CA GLY A 857 6.15 -17.99 15.41
C GLY A 857 5.71 -19.00 16.45
N LEU A 858 5.43 -18.47 17.64
CA LEU A 858 4.92 -19.19 18.80
C LEU A 858 3.75 -18.41 19.38
N ARG A 859 2.67 -19.13 19.69
CA ARG A 859 1.44 -18.57 20.28
C ARG A 859 1.08 -19.31 21.55
N ALA A 860 0.74 -18.55 22.58
CA ALA A 860 0.17 -19.05 23.82
C ALA A 860 -1.11 -18.28 24.14
N GLN A 861 -2.17 -19.00 24.50
CA GLN A 861 -3.44 -18.42 24.92
C GLN A 861 -3.92 -19.10 26.19
N THR A 862 -4.57 -18.32 27.05
CA THR A 862 -5.19 -18.81 28.28
C THR A 862 -6.43 -17.99 28.59
N GLY A 863 -7.43 -18.58 29.23
CA GLY A 863 -8.66 -17.86 29.52
C GLY A 863 -9.71 -18.72 30.21
N GLN A 864 -10.91 -18.16 30.32
CA GLN A 864 -12.07 -18.84 30.88
C GLN A 864 -13.26 -18.70 29.94
N ILE A 865 -14.01 -19.78 29.82
CA ILE A 865 -15.26 -19.83 29.07
C ILE A 865 -16.34 -20.32 30.01
N ASN A 866 -17.37 -19.50 30.22
CA ASN A 866 -18.51 -19.81 31.06
C ASN A 866 -19.78 -19.72 30.24
N ALA A 867 -20.66 -20.71 30.39
CA ALA A 867 -21.94 -20.77 29.71
C ALA A 867 -23.04 -21.22 30.67
N ARG A 868 -24.21 -20.61 30.56
CA ARG A 868 -25.41 -20.93 31.33
C ARG A 868 -26.57 -21.09 30.37
N ASN A 869 -27.33 -22.16 30.51
CA ASN A 869 -28.61 -22.34 29.82
C ASN A 869 -29.74 -22.53 30.83
N GLU A 870 -30.92 -22.08 30.46
CA GLU A 870 -32.15 -22.21 31.21
C GLU A 870 -33.26 -22.61 30.25
N PHE A 871 -33.94 -23.72 30.53
CA PHE A 871 -35.09 -24.17 29.76
C PHE A 871 -36.37 -23.94 30.56
N VAL A 872 -37.34 -23.27 29.96
CA VAL A 872 -38.69 -23.13 30.50
C VAL A 872 -39.51 -24.31 30.00
N SER A 873 -40.14 -25.01 30.96
CA SER A 873 -40.81 -26.31 30.88
C SER A 873 -41.07 -26.85 29.45
N PRO A 874 -40.55 -28.04 29.09
CA PRO A 874 -40.86 -28.64 27.79
C PRO A 874 -42.38 -28.81 27.69
N ALA A 875 -43.00 -28.19 26.70
CA ALA A 875 -44.38 -28.49 26.37
C ALA A 875 -44.42 -29.97 25.99
N VAL A 876 -44.88 -30.82 26.90
CA VAL A 876 -44.95 -32.27 26.73
C VAL A 876 -45.73 -32.56 25.45
N LEU A 877 -45.13 -33.38 24.59
CA LEU A 877 -45.71 -33.96 23.39
C LEU A 877 -47.15 -34.41 23.67
N SER A 878 -48.14 -33.67 23.18
CA SER A 878 -49.56 -34.07 23.20
C SER A 878 -49.85 -35.29 22.29
N THR A 879 -48.83 -35.78 21.59
CA THR A 879 -48.89 -36.84 20.58
C THR A 879 -48.44 -38.21 21.07
N PHE A 880 -47.86 -38.35 22.28
CA PHE A 880 -47.44 -39.66 22.82
C PHE A 880 -48.26 -40.05 24.08
N PRO A 881 -48.72 -41.31 24.18
CA PRO A 881 -49.65 -41.76 25.24
C PRO A 881 -48.97 -42.05 26.58
N ILE A 882 -47.91 -41.31 26.93
CA ILE A 882 -47.21 -41.44 28.22
C ILE A 882 -47.50 -40.16 29.03
N PRO A 883 -48.19 -40.24 30.18
CA PRO A 883 -48.38 -39.08 31.05
C PRO A 883 -47.03 -38.68 31.66
N LEU A 884 -46.35 -37.73 31.02
CA LEU A 884 -45.12 -37.14 31.56
C LEU A 884 -45.51 -35.89 32.37
N THR A 885 -45.15 -35.87 33.65
CA THR A 885 -45.27 -34.67 34.48
C THR A 885 -44.29 -33.60 33.98
N PRO A 886 -44.69 -32.32 33.80
CA PRO A 886 -43.77 -31.25 33.46
C PRO A 886 -42.65 -31.19 34.51
N GLY A 887 -41.40 -31.39 34.10
CA GLY A 887 -40.25 -31.22 34.98
C GLY A 887 -40.03 -29.74 35.33
N PRO A 888 -39.37 -29.43 36.47
CA PRO A 888 -38.97 -28.08 36.80
C PRO A 888 -38.00 -27.53 35.74
N SER A 889 -37.95 -26.21 35.56
CA SER A 889 -36.99 -25.53 34.70
C SER A 889 -35.56 -25.99 35.02
N THR A 890 -34.88 -26.61 34.05
CA THR A 890 -33.48 -27.03 34.20
C THR A 890 -32.57 -25.85 33.89
N VAL A 891 -31.92 -25.30 34.91
CA VAL A 891 -30.79 -24.38 34.77
C VAL A 891 -29.52 -25.20 34.80
N THR A 892 -28.62 -24.98 33.86
CA THR A 892 -27.30 -25.62 33.87
C THR A 892 -26.24 -24.58 33.57
N GLU A 893 -25.14 -24.67 34.28
CA GLU A 893 -24.01 -23.77 34.18
C GLU A 893 -22.75 -24.61 34.07
N VAL A 894 -21.96 -24.32 33.05
CA VAL A 894 -20.70 -24.99 32.77
C VAL A 894 -19.64 -23.93 32.58
N GLY A 895 -18.48 -24.16 33.17
CA GLY A 895 -17.33 -23.29 33.05
C GLY A 895 -16.08 -24.15 33.01
N GLY A 896 -15.05 -23.64 32.34
CA GLY A 896 -13.75 -24.27 32.38
C GLY A 896 -12.67 -23.39 31.76
N ASP A 897 -11.45 -23.83 31.96
CA ASP A 897 -10.27 -23.15 31.45
C ASP A 897 -10.15 -23.39 29.94
N PHE A 898 -9.72 -22.34 29.25
CA PHE A 898 -9.26 -22.39 27.87
C PHE A 898 -7.74 -22.26 27.87
N SER A 899 -7.05 -23.12 27.14
CA SER A 899 -5.64 -22.91 26.82
C SER A 899 -5.29 -23.38 25.41
N ARG A 900 -4.39 -22.66 24.77
CA ARG A 900 -3.82 -23.04 23.49
C ARG A 900 -2.32 -22.78 23.50
N PHE A 901 -1.55 -23.74 23.02
CA PHE A 901 -0.14 -23.55 22.69
C PHE A 901 0.08 -23.99 21.26
N GLY A 902 0.71 -23.14 20.45
CA GLY A 902 1.02 -23.49 19.08
C GLY A 902 2.33 -22.90 18.61
N GLY A 903 2.89 -23.50 17.57
CA GLY A 903 4.10 -23.04 16.91
C GLY A 903 4.04 -23.32 15.42
N TYR A 904 4.63 -22.46 14.62
CA TYR A 904 4.65 -22.61 13.17
C TYR A 904 5.96 -22.15 12.56
N LEU A 905 6.30 -22.75 11.42
CA LEU A 905 7.43 -22.39 10.57
C LEU A 905 7.02 -22.50 9.11
N TYR A 906 7.32 -21.46 8.32
CA TYR A 906 7.12 -21.40 6.88
C TYR A 906 8.43 -21.02 6.20
N ASP A 907 8.67 -21.56 5.01
CA ASP A 907 9.74 -21.18 4.09
C ASP A 907 9.14 -20.91 2.70
N HIS A 908 9.33 -19.70 2.20
CA HIS A 908 9.03 -19.30 0.84
C HIS A 908 10.34 -19.34 0.05
N TRP A 909 10.55 -20.42 -0.69
CA TRP A 909 11.76 -20.65 -1.47
C TRP A 909 11.57 -20.27 -2.94
N ARG A 910 12.19 -19.18 -3.34
CA ARG A 910 12.20 -18.63 -4.70
C ARG A 910 13.31 -19.29 -5.53
N MET A 911 12.92 -20.24 -6.36
CA MET A 911 13.82 -20.92 -7.30
C MET A 911 13.88 -20.15 -8.63
N GLY A 912 14.82 -19.21 -8.72
CA GLY A 912 14.95 -18.32 -9.88
C GLY A 912 13.84 -17.27 -9.94
N ARG A 913 13.49 -16.80 -11.14
CA ARG A 913 12.52 -15.71 -11.34
C ARG A 913 11.06 -16.18 -11.50
N SER A 914 10.86 -17.47 -11.77
CA SER A 914 9.59 -17.99 -12.24
C SER A 914 8.94 -18.96 -11.28
N PHE A 915 9.61 -19.49 -10.27
CA PHE A 915 9.04 -20.52 -9.41
C PHE A 915 9.29 -20.22 -7.93
N THR A 916 8.24 -20.27 -7.12
CA THR A 916 8.30 -20.17 -5.66
C THR A 916 7.64 -21.40 -5.07
N LEU A 917 8.36 -22.13 -4.23
CA LEU A 917 7.84 -23.20 -3.39
C LEU A 917 7.55 -22.64 -2.00
N ILE A 918 6.41 -22.99 -1.41
CA ILE A 918 6.03 -22.59 -0.05
C ILE A 918 5.84 -23.87 0.75
N ALA A 919 6.67 -24.09 1.76
CA ALA A 919 6.54 -25.20 2.70
C ALA A 919 6.25 -24.65 4.08
N GLY A 920 5.32 -25.25 4.81
CA GLY A 920 4.97 -24.84 6.16
C GLY A 920 4.61 -26.02 7.06
N LEU A 921 4.82 -25.83 8.35
CA LEU A 921 4.46 -26.78 9.39
C LEU A 921 3.96 -26.00 10.60
N GLY A 922 2.75 -26.30 11.04
CA GLY A 922 2.20 -25.83 12.31
C GLY A 922 1.99 -26.97 13.29
N TYR A 923 1.98 -26.65 14.57
CA TYR A 923 1.52 -27.53 15.64
C TYR A 923 0.61 -26.72 16.57
N ASP A 924 -0.52 -27.31 16.96
CA ASP A 924 -1.44 -26.74 17.95
C ASP A 924 -1.82 -27.80 18.99
N HIS A 925 -1.76 -27.41 20.25
CA HIS A 925 -2.36 -28.08 21.40
C HIS A 925 -3.46 -27.17 21.97
N LEU A 926 -4.70 -27.65 21.99
CA LEU A 926 -5.88 -26.88 22.34
C LEU A 926 -6.69 -27.61 23.42
N ARG A 927 -6.97 -26.95 24.54
CA ARG A 927 -7.80 -27.43 25.65
C ARG A 927 -8.94 -26.44 25.92
N TYR A 928 -10.17 -26.94 26.00
CA TYR A 928 -11.36 -26.11 26.17
C TYR A 928 -12.50 -26.89 26.86
N PRO A 929 -13.52 -26.19 27.40
CA PRO A 929 -14.64 -26.86 28.04
C PRO A 929 -15.43 -27.73 27.06
N LEU A 930 -15.85 -28.90 27.53
CA LEU A 930 -16.72 -29.80 26.80
C LEU A 930 -18.13 -29.19 26.69
N ASN A 931 -18.77 -29.28 25.53
CA ASN A 931 -20.17 -28.90 25.29
C ASN A 931 -20.66 -27.58 25.95
N TYR A 932 -19.98 -26.47 25.68
CA TYR A 932 -20.35 -25.14 26.18
C TYR A 932 -21.26 -24.33 25.23
N ARG A 933 -21.44 -24.78 23.97
CA ARG A 933 -22.23 -24.07 22.95
C ARG A 933 -23.57 -24.71 22.60
N LEU A 934 -23.78 -26.00 22.89
CA LEU A 934 -24.97 -26.75 22.48
C LEU A 934 -25.75 -27.25 23.70
N ALA A 935 -26.69 -26.43 24.16
CA ALA A 935 -27.51 -26.77 25.31
C ALA A 935 -28.45 -27.99 25.03
N PRO A 936 -28.75 -28.86 26.01
CA PRO A 936 -28.30 -28.85 27.41
C PRO A 936 -26.79 -28.95 27.60
N LEU A 937 -26.24 -28.11 28.49
CA LEU A 937 -24.80 -28.01 28.71
C LEU A 937 -24.30 -29.14 29.61
N GLN A 938 -23.07 -29.59 29.39
CA GLN A 938 -22.42 -30.63 30.21
C GLN A 938 -21.02 -30.19 30.62
N ALA A 939 -20.68 -30.34 31.90
CA ALA A 939 -19.33 -30.05 32.37
C ALA A 939 -18.33 -31.10 31.90
N GLY A 940 -17.11 -30.66 31.61
CA GLY A 940 -16.00 -31.51 31.18
C GLY A 940 -15.00 -30.69 30.39
N GLU A 941 -13.98 -31.36 29.88
CA GLU A 941 -12.95 -30.74 29.05
C GLU A 941 -12.64 -31.61 27.83
N GLN A 942 -12.23 -30.97 26.75
CA GLN A 942 -11.79 -31.61 25.52
C GLN A 942 -10.41 -31.08 25.14
N ASN A 943 -9.54 -31.98 24.70
CA ASN A 943 -8.21 -31.66 24.19
C ASN A 943 -8.10 -32.04 22.71
N ARG A 944 -7.37 -31.23 21.94
CA ARG A 944 -7.05 -31.48 20.54
C ARG A 944 -5.57 -31.18 20.29
N ASP A 945 -4.86 -32.15 19.73
CA ASP A 945 -3.48 -32.02 19.27
C ASP A 945 -3.44 -32.20 17.77
N MET A 946 -2.76 -31.30 17.06
CA MET A 946 -2.67 -31.41 15.61
C MET A 946 -1.35 -30.91 15.06
N LEU A 947 -0.71 -31.75 14.24
CA LEU A 947 0.35 -31.37 13.33
C LEU A 947 -0.27 -30.96 11.98
N ALA A 948 0.07 -29.77 11.51
CA ALA A 948 -0.56 -29.05 10.42
C ALA A 948 0.44 -28.83 9.26
N PRO A 949 0.71 -29.84 8.41
CA PRO A 949 1.58 -29.69 7.24
C PRO A 949 0.91 -28.83 6.16
N LYS A 950 1.74 -28.05 5.47
CA LYS A 950 1.32 -27.04 4.48
C LYS A 950 2.31 -27.04 3.32
N LEU A 951 1.82 -27.09 2.10
CA LEU A 951 2.65 -27.05 0.90
C LEU A 951 1.94 -26.29 -0.20
N GLY A 952 2.66 -25.43 -0.91
CA GLY A 952 2.13 -24.78 -2.10
C GLY A 952 3.22 -24.32 -3.04
N PHE A 953 2.83 -23.85 -4.21
CA PHE A 953 3.75 -23.33 -5.20
C PHE A 953 3.09 -22.23 -6.04
N VAL A 954 3.91 -21.32 -6.54
CA VAL A 954 3.56 -20.33 -7.56
C VAL A 954 4.57 -20.46 -8.70
N TRP A 955 4.08 -20.77 -9.89
CA TRP A 955 4.89 -20.94 -11.09
C TRP A 955 4.44 -20.01 -12.20
N ASN A 956 5.35 -19.20 -12.71
CA ASN A 956 5.19 -18.31 -13.84
C ASN A 956 6.01 -18.84 -15.03
N PRO A 957 5.54 -19.89 -15.75
CA PRO A 957 6.25 -20.42 -16.93
C PRO A 957 6.44 -19.36 -18.02
N GLN A 958 5.52 -18.39 -18.09
CA GLN A 958 5.62 -17.20 -18.92
C GLN A 958 5.17 -15.97 -18.11
N PRO A 959 5.61 -14.74 -18.43
CA PRO A 959 5.15 -13.53 -17.73
C PRO A 959 3.64 -13.27 -17.80
N SER A 960 2.95 -13.98 -18.70
CA SER A 960 1.50 -13.93 -18.91
C SER A 960 0.74 -15.08 -18.27
N THR A 961 1.41 -16.08 -17.71
CA THR A 961 0.78 -17.32 -17.24
C THR A 961 1.24 -17.62 -15.83
N THR A 962 0.32 -17.79 -14.90
CA THR A 962 0.61 -18.16 -13.51
C THR A 962 -0.14 -19.43 -13.16
N LEU A 963 0.58 -20.49 -12.78
CA LEU A 963 0.04 -21.71 -12.17
C LEU A 963 0.27 -21.63 -10.66
N ARG A 964 -0.75 -21.93 -9.86
CA ARG A 964 -0.69 -21.88 -8.40
C ARG A 964 -1.32 -23.14 -7.84
N GLY A 965 -0.73 -23.74 -6.81
CA GLY A 965 -1.34 -24.86 -6.11
C GLY A 965 -1.02 -24.83 -4.63
N ALA A 966 -1.93 -25.33 -3.80
CA ALA A 966 -1.73 -25.42 -2.36
C ALA A 966 -2.49 -26.62 -1.77
N VAL A 967 -1.88 -27.24 -0.77
CA VAL A 967 -2.50 -28.22 0.13
C VAL A 967 -2.19 -27.82 1.57
N SER A 968 -3.18 -27.90 2.45
CA SER A 968 -2.95 -27.64 3.87
C SER A 968 -3.91 -28.42 4.76
N ARG A 969 -3.49 -28.57 6.01
CA ARG A 969 -4.29 -29.02 7.14
C ARG A 969 -4.29 -27.93 8.20
N SER A 970 -5.44 -27.60 8.76
CA SER A 970 -5.61 -26.58 9.81
C SER A 970 -6.64 -27.03 10.85
N LEU A 971 -6.55 -26.48 12.05
CA LEU A 971 -7.46 -26.76 13.17
C LEU A 971 -8.25 -25.49 13.45
N ALA A 972 -9.56 -25.58 13.61
CA ALA A 972 -10.40 -24.45 13.97
C ALA A 972 -10.21 -24.05 15.44
N GLY A 973 -10.50 -22.80 15.75
CA GLY A 973 -10.57 -22.29 17.11
C GLY A 973 -11.84 -22.74 17.81
N VAL A 974 -12.12 -22.13 18.94
CA VAL A 974 -13.35 -22.37 19.72
C VAL A 974 -14.25 -21.13 19.74
N SER A 975 -13.71 -19.94 19.48
CA SER A 975 -14.45 -18.67 19.35
C SER A 975 -13.58 -17.62 18.64
N LEU A 976 -13.45 -16.42 19.21
CA LEU A 976 -12.60 -15.31 18.76
C LEU A 976 -11.10 -15.59 18.93
N ASP A 977 -10.70 -16.69 19.58
CA ASP A 977 -9.30 -17.04 19.83
C ASP A 977 -8.48 -17.19 18.54
N GLN A 978 -9.14 -17.55 17.43
CA GLN A 978 -8.51 -17.63 16.11
C GLN A 978 -8.67 -16.39 15.25
N SER A 979 -9.50 -15.42 15.65
CA SER A 979 -9.74 -14.22 14.85
C SER A 979 -8.53 -13.27 14.88
N PHE A 980 -7.68 -13.35 15.91
CA PHE A 980 -6.50 -12.50 16.09
C PHE A 980 -5.23 -13.36 16.21
N GLN A 981 -4.51 -13.53 15.10
CA GLN A 981 -3.26 -14.27 15.04
C GLN A 981 -2.28 -13.67 14.02
N LEU A 982 -0.99 -13.95 14.18
CA LEU A 982 0.04 -13.56 13.21
C LEU A 982 0.40 -14.67 12.21
N GLU A 983 -0.02 -15.93 12.45
CA GLU A 983 0.25 -17.04 11.53
C GLU A 983 -0.22 -16.72 10.09
N PRO A 984 0.61 -16.99 9.05
CA PRO A 984 0.25 -16.75 7.65
C PRO A 984 -1.14 -17.29 7.29
N THR A 985 -2.02 -16.43 6.77
CA THR A 985 -3.42 -16.82 6.50
C THR A 985 -3.62 -17.52 5.16
N GLN A 986 -2.62 -17.43 4.26
CA GLN A 986 -2.69 -17.95 2.90
C GLN A 986 -1.45 -18.74 2.48
N ILE A 987 -1.63 -19.66 1.52
CA ILE A 987 -0.56 -20.37 0.83
C ILE A 987 -0.79 -20.23 -0.68
N ALA A 988 0.18 -19.68 -1.41
CA ALA A 988 0.11 -19.45 -2.87
C ALA A 988 -1.12 -18.63 -3.33
N GLY A 989 -1.63 -17.75 -2.47
CA GLY A 989 -2.81 -16.92 -2.68
C GLY A 989 -4.14 -17.64 -2.38
N PHE A 990 -4.11 -18.78 -1.70
CA PHE A 990 -5.29 -19.50 -1.23
C PHE A 990 -5.42 -19.42 0.29
N ASN A 991 -6.59 -19.03 0.78
CA ASN A 991 -6.88 -18.96 2.21
C ASN A 991 -6.77 -20.35 2.86
N GLN A 992 -6.10 -20.43 4.01
CA GLN A 992 -6.02 -21.63 4.85
C GLN A 992 -6.51 -21.42 6.30
N ALA A 993 -6.69 -20.17 6.71
CA ALA A 993 -7.01 -19.80 8.08
C ALA A 993 -8.53 -19.64 8.25
N PHE A 994 -9.27 -20.74 8.13
CA PHE A 994 -10.72 -20.73 8.26
C PHE A 994 -11.14 -20.72 9.74
N ARG A 995 -12.16 -19.93 10.11
CA ARG A 995 -12.85 -20.08 11.41
C ARG A 995 -13.80 -21.28 11.38
N SER A 996 -14.54 -21.43 10.27
CA SER A 996 -15.40 -22.58 10.00
C SER A 996 -15.51 -22.85 8.50
N LEU A 997 -15.43 -24.11 8.10
CA LEU A 997 -15.77 -24.56 6.74
C LEU A 997 -17.22 -25.03 6.61
N ILE A 998 -17.72 -25.70 7.65
CA ILE A 998 -19.12 -26.13 7.73
C ILE A 998 -19.96 -24.87 7.98
N PRO A 999 -21.03 -24.61 7.21
CA PRO A 999 -21.91 -23.48 7.49
C PRO A 999 -22.47 -23.57 8.92
N GLU A 1000 -22.19 -22.56 9.77
CA GLU A 1000 -22.68 -22.57 11.16
C GLU A 1000 -24.21 -22.45 11.22
N SER A 1001 -24.83 -21.97 10.14
CA SER A 1001 -26.28 -21.99 9.96
C SER A 1001 -26.90 -23.39 9.90
N LEU A 1002 -26.11 -24.41 9.52
CA LEU A 1002 -26.53 -25.80 9.45
C LEU A 1002 -26.10 -26.60 10.66
N ALA A 1003 -24.86 -26.40 11.10
CA ALA A 1003 -24.22 -27.22 12.12
C ALA A 1003 -24.05 -26.52 13.47
N ASN A 1004 -24.52 -25.27 13.65
CA ASN A 1004 -24.12 -24.41 14.76
C ASN A 1004 -22.58 -24.23 14.81
N ALA A 1005 -22.05 -23.80 15.95
CA ALA A 1005 -20.62 -23.56 16.14
C ALA A 1005 -19.74 -24.79 15.92
N ASN A 1006 -18.65 -24.61 15.18
CA ASN A 1006 -17.73 -25.69 14.78
C ASN A 1006 -16.40 -25.68 15.56
N SER A 1007 -16.49 -25.66 16.89
CA SER A 1007 -15.34 -25.57 17.78
C SER A 1007 -14.37 -26.74 17.61
N GLY A 1008 -13.10 -26.46 17.29
CA GLY A 1008 -12.04 -27.46 17.19
C GLY A 1008 -12.15 -28.42 16.00
N ALA A 1009 -12.85 -28.04 14.93
CA ALA A 1009 -12.95 -28.83 13.70
C ALA A 1009 -11.60 -28.96 12.99
N GLU A 1010 -11.28 -30.15 12.49
CA GLU A 1010 -10.16 -30.33 11.56
C GLU A 1010 -10.59 -29.89 10.16
N MET A 1011 -9.70 -29.21 9.45
CA MET A 1011 -9.93 -28.69 8.12
C MET A 1011 -8.77 -29.08 7.20
N ARG A 1012 -9.08 -29.49 5.97
CA ARG A 1012 -8.10 -29.75 4.92
C ARG A 1012 -8.51 -29.04 3.64
N MET A 1013 -7.53 -28.55 2.90
CA MET A 1013 -7.74 -27.96 1.58
C MET A 1013 -6.74 -28.51 0.57
N ALA A 1014 -7.19 -28.62 -0.68
CA ALA A 1014 -6.37 -28.81 -1.86
C ALA A 1014 -6.91 -27.91 -2.98
N MET A 1015 -6.07 -27.02 -3.52
CA MET A 1015 -6.46 -26.02 -4.52
C MET A 1015 -5.43 -25.94 -5.64
N LEU A 1016 -5.91 -25.68 -6.85
CA LEU A 1016 -5.10 -25.48 -8.06
C LEU A 1016 -5.74 -24.39 -8.91
N ALA A 1017 -4.95 -23.46 -9.45
CA ALA A 1017 -5.42 -22.43 -10.36
C ALA A 1017 -4.41 -22.16 -11.47
N VAL A 1018 -4.93 -21.88 -12.68
CA VAL A 1018 -4.18 -21.33 -13.80
C VAL A 1018 -4.80 -19.98 -14.15
N ASP A 1019 -3.99 -18.93 -14.13
CA ASP A 1019 -4.35 -17.58 -14.52
C ASP A 1019 -3.54 -17.20 -15.77
N GLN A 1020 -4.22 -16.85 -16.87
CA GLN A 1020 -3.63 -16.48 -18.15
C GLN A 1020 -4.04 -15.06 -18.54
N ARG A 1021 -3.06 -14.21 -18.78
CA ARG A 1021 -3.22 -12.90 -19.39
C ARG A 1021 -2.99 -13.00 -20.90
N ILE A 1022 -3.91 -12.48 -21.71
CA ILE A 1022 -3.83 -12.46 -23.17
C ILE A 1022 -3.77 -11.00 -23.61
N GLY A 1023 -2.59 -10.57 -24.08
CA GLY A 1023 -2.30 -9.15 -24.35
C GLY A 1023 -2.28 -8.31 -23.06
N SER A 1024 -2.62 -7.03 -23.15
CA SER A 1024 -2.71 -6.12 -21.98
C SER A 1024 -4.10 -6.06 -21.35
N ASN A 1025 -5.11 -6.59 -22.04
CA ASN A 1025 -6.51 -6.24 -21.76
C ASN A 1025 -7.41 -7.45 -21.50
N THR A 1026 -6.91 -8.69 -21.54
CA THR A 1026 -7.75 -9.89 -21.33
C THR A 1026 -7.14 -10.81 -20.29
N TRP A 1027 -7.95 -11.33 -19.39
CA TRP A 1027 -7.56 -12.31 -18.38
C TRP A 1027 -8.54 -13.47 -18.40
N VAL A 1028 -8.01 -14.67 -18.39
CA VAL A 1028 -8.78 -15.91 -18.33
C VAL A 1028 -8.17 -16.76 -17.25
N GLY A 1029 -8.99 -17.31 -16.35
CA GLY A 1029 -8.50 -18.20 -15.32
C GLY A 1029 -9.43 -19.38 -15.09
N VAL A 1030 -8.85 -20.48 -14.60
CA VAL A 1030 -9.57 -21.67 -14.17
C VAL A 1030 -9.01 -22.08 -12.82
N SER A 1031 -9.89 -22.39 -11.87
CA SER A 1031 -9.51 -22.86 -10.54
C SER A 1031 -10.35 -24.05 -10.09
N GLY A 1032 -9.73 -24.92 -9.30
CA GLY A 1032 -10.35 -26.05 -8.64
C GLY A 1032 -10.02 -26.04 -7.16
N ALA A 1033 -10.98 -26.41 -6.32
CA ALA A 1033 -10.83 -26.50 -4.88
C ALA A 1033 -11.51 -27.76 -4.34
N TRP A 1034 -10.85 -28.42 -3.40
CA TRP A 1034 -11.40 -29.49 -2.58
C TRP A 1034 -11.15 -29.14 -1.11
N LEU A 1035 -12.23 -28.89 -0.39
CA LEU A 1035 -12.23 -28.55 1.03
C LEU A 1035 -12.90 -29.68 1.79
N THR A 1036 -12.36 -30.06 2.94
CA THR A 1036 -12.96 -31.04 3.83
C THR A 1036 -12.90 -30.56 5.26
N SER A 1037 -13.94 -30.84 6.04
CA SER A 1037 -13.93 -30.60 7.48
C SER A 1037 -14.48 -31.79 8.25
N GLU A 1038 -13.76 -32.20 9.28
CA GLU A 1038 -14.13 -33.30 10.18
C GLU A 1038 -14.28 -32.74 11.60
N LEU A 1039 -15.44 -32.95 12.21
CA LEU A 1039 -15.74 -32.48 13.56
C LEU A 1039 -16.39 -33.60 14.37
N GLU A 1040 -15.80 -33.88 15.54
CA GLU A 1040 -16.41 -34.72 16.56
C GLU A 1040 -16.65 -33.90 17.82
N ARG A 1041 -17.89 -33.87 18.27
CA ARG A 1041 -18.33 -33.11 19.44
C ARG A 1041 -19.41 -33.86 20.21
N LEU A 1042 -19.77 -33.33 21.38
CA LEU A 1042 -21.00 -33.70 22.08
C LEU A 1042 -22.05 -32.63 21.80
N SER A 1043 -23.23 -33.06 21.36
CA SER A 1043 -24.44 -32.24 21.31
C SER A 1043 -25.27 -32.48 22.55
N GLY A 1044 -25.79 -31.42 23.19
CA GLY A 1044 -26.71 -31.55 24.31
C GLY A 1044 -27.97 -32.33 23.93
N SER A 1045 -28.42 -33.20 24.82
CA SER A 1045 -29.69 -33.94 24.69
C SER A 1045 -30.38 -34.07 26.05
N PHE A 1046 -31.65 -34.47 26.06
CA PHE A 1046 -32.35 -34.83 27.28
C PHE A 1046 -32.49 -36.36 27.37
N GLY A 1047 -32.21 -36.93 28.54
CA GLY A 1047 -32.60 -38.30 28.86
C GLY A 1047 -34.01 -38.34 29.46
N LEU A 1048 -34.78 -39.39 29.14
CA LEU A 1048 -36.13 -39.59 29.66
C LEU A 1048 -36.31 -40.98 30.30
N VAL A 1049 -35.87 -41.18 31.56
CA VAL A 1049 -36.26 -42.32 32.44
C VAL A 1049 -35.97 -42.02 33.93
N PRO A 1050 -36.95 -41.97 34.87
CA PRO A 1050 -38.38 -41.67 34.75
C PRO A 1050 -38.69 -40.15 34.71
N ALA A 1051 -37.67 -39.29 34.65
CA ALA A 1051 -37.78 -37.83 34.58
C ALA A 1051 -36.80 -37.26 33.53
N PHE A 1052 -36.99 -35.99 33.14
CA PHE A 1052 -36.06 -35.27 32.28
C PHE A 1052 -34.72 -35.06 33.00
N THR A 1053 -33.64 -35.59 32.42
CA THR A 1053 -32.27 -35.33 32.86
C THR A 1053 -31.45 -34.76 31.71
N ASN A 1054 -30.46 -33.93 32.03
CA ASN A 1054 -29.49 -33.52 31.01
C ASN A 1054 -28.65 -34.73 30.59
N SER A 1055 -28.45 -34.87 29.29
CA SER A 1055 -27.63 -35.88 28.66
C SER A 1055 -26.85 -35.23 27.52
N SER A 1056 -26.05 -36.02 26.82
CA SER A 1056 -25.39 -35.60 25.59
C SER A 1056 -25.35 -36.76 24.62
N LEU A 1057 -25.15 -36.40 23.35
CA LEU A 1057 -25.04 -37.33 22.26
C LEU A 1057 -23.79 -36.99 21.46
N SER A 1058 -22.92 -37.96 21.23
CA SER A 1058 -21.80 -37.77 20.31
C SER A 1058 -22.32 -37.49 18.91
N GLU A 1059 -21.74 -36.49 18.27
CA GLU A 1059 -22.06 -36.07 16.92
C GLU A 1059 -20.75 -35.99 16.12
N ARG A 1060 -20.73 -36.70 14.99
CA ARG A 1060 -19.67 -36.65 14.00
C ARG A 1060 -20.22 -35.99 12.74
N LEU A 1061 -19.57 -34.91 12.33
CA LEU A 1061 -19.88 -34.16 11.11
C LEU A 1061 -18.70 -34.28 10.15
N ASN A 1062 -18.96 -34.81 8.96
CA ASN A 1062 -18.00 -34.84 7.86
C ASN A 1062 -18.54 -33.98 6.72
N TYR A 1063 -17.86 -32.90 6.41
CA TYR A 1063 -18.21 -31.99 5.32
C TYR A 1063 -17.18 -32.10 4.20
N GLN A 1064 -17.65 -32.13 2.95
CA GLN A 1064 -16.81 -32.03 1.76
C GLN A 1064 -17.40 -31.00 0.80
N GLU A 1065 -16.54 -30.14 0.25
CA GLU A 1065 -16.88 -29.18 -0.80
C GLU A 1065 -15.89 -29.34 -1.94
N ARG A 1066 -16.39 -29.62 -3.15
CA ARG A 1066 -15.60 -29.66 -4.37
C ARG A 1066 -16.11 -28.60 -5.31
N SER A 1067 -15.24 -27.72 -5.78
CA SER A 1067 -15.63 -26.70 -6.75
C SER A 1067 -14.65 -26.57 -7.89
N ILE A 1068 -15.19 -26.25 -9.07
CA ILE A 1068 -14.44 -25.87 -10.25
C ILE A 1068 -15.05 -24.58 -10.78
N GLY A 1069 -14.22 -23.61 -11.12
CA GLY A 1069 -14.65 -22.33 -11.63
C GLY A 1069 -13.73 -21.82 -12.73
N GLY A 1070 -14.27 -20.91 -13.53
CA GLY A 1070 -13.52 -20.17 -14.53
C GLY A 1070 -14.02 -18.75 -14.68
N TYR A 1071 -13.14 -17.86 -15.08
CA TYR A 1071 -13.47 -16.47 -15.37
C TYR A 1071 -12.82 -16.01 -16.67
N ALA A 1072 -13.45 -15.04 -17.32
CA ALA A 1072 -12.90 -14.31 -18.46
C ALA A 1072 -13.26 -12.83 -18.29
N TYR A 1073 -12.24 -11.97 -18.27
CA TYR A 1073 -12.37 -10.52 -18.14
C TYR A 1073 -11.69 -9.81 -19.29
N HIS A 1074 -12.27 -8.70 -19.72
CA HIS A 1074 -11.74 -7.89 -20.81
C HIS A 1074 -11.90 -6.39 -20.56
N LEU A 1075 -10.84 -5.62 -20.77
CA LEU A 1075 -10.89 -4.15 -20.84
C LEU A 1075 -11.08 -3.73 -22.29
N LEU A 1076 -12.26 -3.18 -22.60
CA LEU A 1076 -12.59 -2.70 -23.94
C LEU A 1076 -12.35 -1.18 -24.02
N GLY A 1077 -11.28 -0.80 -24.71
CA GLY A 1077 -10.86 0.59 -24.84
C GLY A 1077 -10.45 1.22 -23.50
N ASP A 1078 -10.77 2.49 -23.32
CA ASP A 1078 -10.43 3.28 -22.12
C ASP A 1078 -11.52 3.30 -21.04
N GLU A 1079 -12.74 2.89 -21.38
CA GLU A 1079 -13.92 3.19 -20.56
C GLU A 1079 -14.74 1.96 -20.15
N TRP A 1080 -14.66 0.85 -20.90
CA TRP A 1080 -15.48 -0.32 -20.65
C TRP A 1080 -14.67 -1.47 -20.06
N SER A 1081 -15.25 -2.17 -19.09
CA SER A 1081 -14.80 -3.48 -18.65
C SER A 1081 -15.95 -4.49 -18.71
N LEU A 1082 -15.62 -5.69 -19.14
CA LEU A 1082 -16.57 -6.79 -19.35
C LEU A 1082 -16.08 -8.01 -18.58
N GLY A 1083 -17.00 -8.77 -18.03
CA GLY A 1083 -16.64 -9.99 -17.35
C GLY A 1083 -17.68 -11.09 -17.34
N ALA A 1084 -17.18 -12.32 -17.34
CA ALA A 1084 -17.94 -13.53 -17.14
C ALA A 1084 -17.22 -14.41 -16.12
N ARG A 1085 -17.95 -14.91 -15.13
CA ARG A 1085 -17.48 -15.89 -14.15
C ARG A 1085 -18.50 -17.02 -14.07
N TYR A 1086 -18.01 -18.25 -14.00
CA TYR A 1086 -18.83 -19.43 -13.76
C TYR A 1086 -18.19 -20.29 -12.67
N ARG A 1087 -19.00 -20.82 -11.75
CA ARG A 1087 -18.56 -21.73 -10.69
C ARG A 1087 -19.58 -22.86 -10.55
N LEU A 1088 -19.06 -24.08 -10.44
CA LEU A 1088 -19.80 -25.28 -10.08
C LEU A 1088 -19.27 -25.76 -8.73
N THR A 1089 -20.16 -25.88 -7.74
CA THR A 1089 -19.84 -26.32 -6.38
C THR A 1089 -20.71 -27.52 -6.02
N HIS A 1090 -20.10 -28.60 -5.58
CA HIS A 1090 -20.76 -29.74 -4.97
C HIS A 1090 -20.39 -29.81 -3.49
N SER A 1091 -21.39 -29.67 -2.63
CA SER A 1091 -21.25 -29.74 -1.18
C SER A 1091 -21.97 -30.97 -0.66
N GLU A 1092 -21.34 -31.69 0.26
CA GLU A 1092 -21.87 -32.87 0.93
C GLU A 1092 -21.61 -32.78 2.43
N ILE A 1093 -22.61 -33.15 3.23
CA ILE A 1093 -22.47 -33.27 4.68
C ILE A 1093 -23.02 -34.63 5.12
N GLU A 1094 -22.21 -35.33 5.90
CA GLU A 1094 -22.62 -36.52 6.63
C GLU A 1094 -22.69 -36.17 8.12
N ALA A 1095 -23.86 -36.41 8.72
CA ALA A 1095 -24.09 -36.21 10.14
C ALA A 1095 -24.45 -37.54 10.78
N ALA A 1096 -23.63 -38.00 11.71
CA ALA A 1096 -23.80 -39.27 12.39
C ALA A 1096 -23.80 -39.08 13.91
N HIS A 1097 -24.62 -39.88 14.60
CA HIS A 1097 -24.62 -39.97 16.06
C HIS A 1097 -24.17 -41.36 16.49
N PRO A 1098 -22.86 -41.59 16.71
CA PRO A 1098 -22.31 -42.93 16.96
C PRO A 1098 -22.91 -43.63 18.18
N ASP A 1099 -23.40 -42.87 19.15
CA ASP A 1099 -23.97 -43.39 20.38
C ASP A 1099 -25.40 -43.92 20.22
N LEU A 1100 -26.07 -43.62 19.09
CA LEU A 1100 -27.39 -44.17 18.80
C LEU A 1100 -27.26 -45.53 18.10
N PRO A 1101 -27.77 -46.62 18.68
CA PRO A 1101 -27.88 -47.90 17.97
C PRO A 1101 -28.61 -47.75 16.64
N SER A 1102 -28.24 -48.56 15.64
CA SER A 1102 -28.95 -48.61 14.35
C SER A 1102 -30.43 -49.01 14.45
N THR A 1103 -30.84 -49.56 15.60
CA THR A 1103 -32.20 -49.94 15.95
C THR A 1103 -33.00 -48.80 16.61
N THR A 1104 -32.40 -47.63 16.83
CA THR A 1104 -33.07 -46.46 17.43
C THR A 1104 -34.18 -45.97 16.51
N PHE A 1105 -35.39 -45.84 17.03
CA PHE A 1105 -36.46 -45.20 16.27
C PHE A 1105 -36.26 -43.68 16.32
N VAL A 1106 -36.16 -43.05 15.16
CA VAL A 1106 -35.81 -41.64 15.04
C VAL A 1106 -36.96 -40.93 14.32
N THR A 1107 -37.53 -39.90 14.96
CA THR A 1107 -38.59 -39.09 14.34
C THR A 1107 -37.97 -37.92 13.56
N PRO A 1108 -38.46 -37.57 12.36
CA PRO A 1108 -38.01 -36.36 11.67
C PRO A 1108 -38.14 -35.11 12.56
N PRO A 1109 -37.22 -34.12 12.46
CA PRO A 1109 -36.22 -33.98 11.42
C PRO A 1109 -34.82 -34.35 11.93
N PHE A 1110 -34.57 -35.63 12.25
CA PHE A 1110 -33.18 -36.09 12.16
C PHE A 1110 -32.80 -36.15 10.69
N SER A 1111 -31.74 -35.44 10.33
CA SER A 1111 -31.24 -35.43 8.96
C SER A 1111 -30.92 -36.86 8.51
N PRO A 1112 -31.20 -37.21 7.24
CA PRO A 1112 -30.64 -38.42 6.65
C PRO A 1112 -29.11 -38.40 6.75
N PRO A 1113 -28.46 -39.57 6.89
CA PRO A 1113 -27.05 -39.67 7.25
C PRO A 1113 -26.08 -38.96 6.29
N ALA A 1114 -26.51 -38.69 5.05
CA ALA A 1114 -25.76 -37.91 4.07
C ALA A 1114 -26.71 -37.05 3.23
N SER A 1115 -26.41 -35.74 3.11
CA SER A 1115 -27.15 -34.78 2.29
C SER A 1115 -26.20 -34.05 1.35
N SER A 1116 -26.65 -33.72 0.13
CA SER A 1116 -25.79 -33.00 -0.83
C SER A 1116 -26.51 -31.94 -1.65
N ALA A 1117 -25.76 -30.91 -2.04
CA ALA A 1117 -26.20 -29.83 -2.91
C ALA A 1117 -25.21 -29.67 -4.08
N LEU A 1118 -25.74 -29.44 -5.28
CA LEU A 1118 -24.97 -29.08 -6.46
C LEU A 1118 -25.42 -27.69 -6.90
N LEU A 1119 -24.54 -26.71 -6.82
CA LEU A 1119 -24.79 -25.31 -7.13
C LEU A 1119 -23.98 -24.88 -8.36
N HIS A 1120 -24.68 -24.42 -9.38
CA HIS A 1120 -24.17 -23.64 -10.49
C HIS A 1120 -24.35 -22.15 -10.16
N SER A 1121 -23.32 -21.36 -10.43
CA SER A 1121 -23.38 -19.90 -10.36
C SER A 1121 -22.68 -19.29 -11.57
N ALA A 1122 -23.34 -18.38 -12.26
CA ALA A 1122 -22.71 -17.53 -13.28
C ALA A 1122 -22.95 -16.06 -12.96
N ARG A 1123 -21.93 -15.23 -13.18
CA ARG A 1123 -22.02 -13.77 -13.09
C ARG A 1123 -21.46 -13.16 -14.36
N LEU A 1124 -22.26 -12.36 -15.03
CA LEU A 1124 -21.86 -11.53 -16.15
C LEU A 1124 -21.93 -10.08 -15.71
N PHE A 1125 -20.95 -9.26 -16.09
CA PHE A 1125 -21.02 -7.83 -15.85
C PHE A 1125 -20.51 -7.02 -17.05
N VAL A 1126 -21.06 -5.81 -17.16
CA VAL A 1126 -20.57 -4.74 -18.02
C VAL A 1126 -20.46 -3.48 -17.17
N GLN A 1127 -19.29 -2.86 -17.18
CA GLN A 1127 -19.04 -1.65 -16.43
C GLN A 1127 -18.51 -0.57 -17.37
N PHE A 1128 -19.07 0.62 -17.24
CA PHE A 1128 -18.68 1.83 -17.96
C PHE A 1128 -18.10 2.84 -16.99
N GLN A 1129 -16.98 3.46 -17.34
CA GLN A 1129 -16.32 4.49 -16.55
C GLN A 1129 -15.80 5.60 -17.46
N HIS A 1130 -16.28 6.82 -17.26
CA HIS A 1130 -15.87 7.98 -18.04
C HIS A 1130 -14.95 8.91 -17.22
N PRO A 1131 -13.93 9.55 -17.82
CA PRO A 1131 -13.04 10.48 -17.11
C PRO A 1131 -13.74 11.66 -16.42
N SER A 1132 -14.95 12.02 -16.86
CA SER A 1132 -15.78 13.04 -16.17
C SER A 1132 -16.23 12.61 -14.77
N GLY A 1133 -16.16 11.32 -14.44
CA GLY A 1133 -16.63 10.76 -13.18
C GLY A 1133 -17.94 10.00 -13.29
N PHE A 1134 -18.66 10.09 -14.41
CA PHE A 1134 -19.84 9.25 -14.62
C PHE A 1134 -19.44 7.77 -14.78
N PHE A 1135 -20.17 6.88 -14.12
CA PHE A 1135 -19.99 5.44 -14.28
C PHE A 1135 -21.32 4.70 -14.25
N GLY A 1136 -21.33 3.50 -14.83
CA GLY A 1136 -22.45 2.57 -14.80
C GLY A 1136 -21.97 1.13 -14.66
N LEU A 1137 -22.79 0.28 -14.05
CA LEU A 1137 -22.53 -1.15 -13.91
C LEU A 1137 -23.84 -1.90 -14.15
N GLY A 1138 -23.85 -2.84 -15.09
CA GLY A 1138 -24.93 -3.81 -15.28
C GLY A 1138 -24.42 -5.19 -14.95
N GLU A 1139 -25.19 -5.97 -14.19
CA GLU A 1139 -24.84 -7.32 -13.77
C GLU A 1139 -26.00 -8.28 -14.03
N ALA A 1140 -25.67 -9.48 -14.50
CA ALA A 1140 -26.58 -10.60 -14.60
C ALA A 1140 -26.01 -11.77 -13.80
N ILE A 1141 -26.74 -12.19 -12.76
CA ILE A 1141 -26.36 -13.27 -11.86
C ILE A 1141 -27.33 -14.42 -12.09
N TRP A 1142 -26.81 -15.60 -12.35
CA TRP A 1142 -27.57 -16.83 -12.50
C TRP A 1142 -27.18 -17.82 -11.42
N HIS A 1143 -28.17 -18.43 -10.79
CA HIS A 1143 -27.98 -19.56 -9.91
C HIS A 1143 -28.88 -20.70 -10.33
N ARG A 1144 -28.33 -21.92 -10.29
CA ARG A 1144 -29.11 -23.15 -10.36
C ARG A 1144 -28.60 -24.12 -9.32
N GLN A 1145 -29.46 -24.53 -8.40
CA GLN A 1145 -29.13 -25.51 -7.37
C GLN A 1145 -30.04 -26.72 -7.49
N SER A 1146 -29.48 -27.91 -7.28
CA SER A 1146 -30.24 -29.14 -7.06
C SER A 1146 -29.76 -29.80 -5.78
N ASN A 1147 -30.68 -30.28 -4.95
CA ASN A 1147 -30.33 -31.00 -3.73
C ASN A 1147 -30.71 -32.48 -3.82
N ARG A 1148 -30.03 -33.33 -3.04
CA ARG A 1148 -30.32 -34.76 -2.95
C ARG A 1148 -30.28 -35.22 -1.51
N ASN A 1149 -31.07 -36.26 -1.23
CA ASN A 1149 -31.15 -36.91 0.08
C ASN A 1149 -31.59 -35.93 1.19
N TYR A 1150 -32.61 -35.10 0.96
CA TYR A 1150 -33.24 -34.30 2.02
C TYR A 1150 -34.61 -34.86 2.36
N VAL A 1151 -35.00 -34.74 3.64
CA VAL A 1151 -36.34 -35.14 4.12
C VAL A 1151 -36.92 -34.00 4.96
N PRO A 1152 -38.02 -33.34 4.51
CA PRO A 1152 -38.67 -33.50 3.21
C PRO A 1152 -37.75 -33.09 2.04
N ASP A 1153 -38.12 -33.51 0.83
CA ASP A 1153 -37.34 -33.20 -0.39
C ASP A 1153 -37.19 -31.68 -0.61
N LEU A 1154 -36.00 -31.25 -1.03
CA LEU A 1154 -35.64 -29.86 -1.31
C LEU A 1154 -35.20 -29.75 -2.78
N PRO A 1155 -36.10 -29.51 -3.74
CA PRO A 1155 -35.78 -29.63 -5.17
C PRO A 1155 -34.68 -28.67 -5.67
N GLY A 1156 -34.41 -27.57 -4.95
CA GLY A 1156 -33.50 -26.53 -5.38
C GLY A 1156 -34.22 -25.42 -6.16
N ASP A 1157 -33.47 -24.63 -6.92
CA ASP A 1157 -34.01 -23.46 -7.64
C ASP A 1157 -33.15 -23.12 -8.88
N ASP A 1158 -33.70 -22.38 -9.84
CA ASP A 1158 -33.04 -21.93 -11.08
C ASP A 1158 -33.57 -20.54 -11.49
N PHE A 1159 -32.74 -19.51 -11.34
CA PHE A 1159 -33.19 -18.12 -11.52
C PHE A 1159 -32.08 -17.17 -11.98
N TRP A 1160 -32.51 -16.07 -12.59
CA TRP A 1160 -31.65 -14.95 -12.98
C TRP A 1160 -32.02 -13.69 -12.17
N GLN A 1161 -31.01 -12.96 -11.72
CA GLN A 1161 -31.12 -11.62 -11.16
C GLN A 1161 -30.34 -10.63 -12.00
N LEU A 1162 -31.00 -9.51 -12.33
CA LEU A 1162 -30.39 -8.40 -13.05
C LEU A 1162 -30.27 -7.21 -12.11
N ASN A 1163 -29.06 -6.65 -12.01
CA ASN A 1163 -28.76 -5.47 -11.20
C ASN A 1163 -28.20 -4.37 -12.09
N VAL A 1164 -28.61 -3.13 -11.86
CA VAL A 1164 -28.07 -1.97 -12.59
C VAL A 1164 -27.72 -0.87 -11.60
N HIS A 1165 -26.55 -0.27 -11.79
CA HIS A 1165 -26.07 0.87 -11.03
C HIS A 1165 -25.62 1.98 -11.97
N ALA A 1166 -25.82 3.21 -11.54
CA ALA A 1166 -25.22 4.40 -12.15
C ALA A 1166 -24.76 5.34 -11.03
N GLY A 1167 -23.74 6.15 -11.32
CA GLY A 1167 -23.22 7.07 -10.33
C GLY A 1167 -22.30 8.12 -10.90
N TYR A 1168 -21.85 8.99 -10.00
CA TYR A 1168 -20.89 10.03 -10.30
C TYR A 1168 -19.82 10.06 -9.21
N ARG A 1169 -18.56 10.01 -9.65
CA ARG A 1169 -17.37 10.08 -8.81
C ARG A 1169 -16.62 11.37 -9.10
N TRP A 1170 -16.53 12.24 -8.11
CA TRP A 1170 -15.87 13.54 -8.27
C TRP A 1170 -14.35 13.37 -8.48
N PRO A 1171 -13.68 14.31 -9.16
CA PRO A 1171 -12.22 14.30 -9.31
C PRO A 1171 -11.50 14.18 -7.96
N ASN A 1172 -10.38 13.46 -7.93
CA ASN A 1172 -9.67 13.09 -6.71
C ASN A 1172 -10.50 12.27 -5.70
N ARG A 1173 -11.59 11.63 -6.16
CA ARG A 1173 -12.46 10.74 -5.39
C ARG A 1173 -12.96 11.28 -4.04
N ARG A 1174 -13.11 12.61 -3.92
CA ARG A 1174 -13.60 13.27 -2.69
C ARG A 1174 -15.03 12.91 -2.33
N ALA A 1175 -15.83 12.57 -3.34
CA ALA A 1175 -17.18 12.09 -3.15
C ALA A 1175 -17.49 11.07 -4.24
N GLU A 1176 -18.38 10.14 -3.92
CA GLU A 1176 -19.02 9.26 -4.88
C GLU A 1176 -20.49 9.12 -4.49
N ILE A 1177 -21.39 9.30 -5.45
CA ILE A 1177 -22.80 8.93 -5.30
C ILE A 1177 -23.11 7.80 -6.26
N ARG A 1178 -23.82 6.79 -5.78
CA ARG A 1178 -24.26 5.65 -6.58
C ARG A 1178 -25.72 5.37 -6.30
N VAL A 1179 -26.49 5.19 -7.36
CA VAL A 1179 -27.88 4.72 -7.30
C VAL A 1179 -27.96 3.44 -8.09
N GLY A 1180 -28.59 2.42 -7.52
CA GLY A 1180 -28.78 1.14 -8.18
C GLY A 1180 -30.17 0.58 -7.96
N LEU A 1181 -30.61 -0.25 -8.90
CA LEU A 1181 -31.82 -1.05 -8.79
C LEU A 1181 -31.40 -2.51 -8.83
N LEU A 1182 -31.55 -3.18 -7.69
CA LEU A 1182 -31.20 -4.57 -7.48
C LEU A 1182 -32.41 -5.47 -7.71
N ASN A 1183 -32.17 -6.69 -8.19
CA ASN A 1183 -33.20 -7.69 -8.50
C ASN A 1183 -34.32 -7.11 -9.38
N LEU A 1184 -33.97 -6.62 -10.58
CA LEU A 1184 -34.93 -6.06 -11.55
C LEU A 1184 -36.01 -7.08 -11.95
N THR A 1185 -35.65 -8.36 -11.96
CA THR A 1185 -36.55 -9.49 -12.26
C THR A 1185 -37.61 -9.69 -11.19
N ASP A 1186 -37.41 -9.12 -9.99
CA ASP A 1186 -38.29 -9.24 -8.82
C ASP A 1186 -38.58 -10.71 -8.47
N GLN A 1187 -37.58 -11.57 -8.69
CA GLN A 1187 -37.67 -13.00 -8.42
C GLN A 1187 -37.14 -13.28 -7.01
N ASP A 1188 -37.97 -13.97 -6.23
CA ASP A 1188 -37.56 -14.57 -4.98
C ASP A 1188 -36.81 -15.89 -5.24
N TYR A 1189 -36.02 -16.38 -4.27
CA TYR A 1189 -35.20 -17.59 -4.44
C TYR A 1189 -35.21 -18.54 -3.24
N ARG A 1190 -34.87 -19.81 -3.51
CA ARG A 1190 -34.74 -20.90 -2.53
C ARG A 1190 -33.42 -21.64 -2.71
N LEU A 1191 -32.37 -21.10 -2.10
CA LEU A 1191 -31.05 -21.74 -2.08
C LEU A 1191 -30.80 -22.40 -0.72
N ASN A 1192 -30.37 -23.66 -0.77
CA ASN A 1192 -29.95 -24.45 0.37
C ASN A 1192 -28.58 -23.95 0.86
N PRO A 1193 -28.45 -23.59 2.16
CA PRO A 1193 -27.23 -23.02 2.72
C PRO A 1193 -26.07 -24.03 2.84
N LEU A 1194 -26.24 -25.30 2.44
CA LEU A 1194 -25.16 -26.28 2.41
C LEU A 1194 -24.00 -25.85 1.51
N SER A 1195 -24.29 -25.15 0.43
CA SER A 1195 -23.29 -24.43 -0.34
C SER A 1195 -23.32 -22.96 0.07
N GLU A 1196 -22.15 -22.40 0.34
CA GLU A 1196 -22.01 -20.98 0.65
C GLU A 1196 -22.44 -20.11 -0.56
N THR A 1197 -23.33 -19.14 -0.30
CA THR A 1197 -23.85 -18.20 -1.29
C THR A 1197 -23.93 -16.80 -0.69
N GLU A 1198 -23.70 -15.78 -1.51
CA GLU A 1198 -23.95 -14.38 -1.10
C GLU A 1198 -25.44 -14.17 -0.83
N THR A 1199 -25.76 -13.33 0.16
CA THR A 1199 -27.15 -12.95 0.46
C THR A 1199 -27.69 -12.01 -0.62
N LEU A 1200 -28.57 -12.54 -1.48
CA LEU A 1200 -29.17 -11.77 -2.58
C LEU A 1200 -30.45 -11.04 -2.15
N PRO A 1201 -30.80 -9.90 -2.78
CA PRO A 1201 -32.09 -9.26 -2.61
C PRO A 1201 -33.23 -10.15 -3.13
N ARG A 1202 -34.23 -10.44 -2.30
CA ARG A 1202 -35.42 -11.27 -2.61
C ARG A 1202 -36.50 -10.52 -3.39
N HIS A 1203 -36.49 -9.19 -3.32
CA HIS A 1203 -37.39 -8.31 -4.04
C HIS A 1203 -36.63 -7.17 -4.70
N ARG A 1204 -37.24 -6.55 -5.70
CA ARG A 1204 -36.69 -5.36 -6.34
C ARG A 1204 -36.39 -4.28 -5.29
N THR A 1205 -35.14 -3.88 -5.21
CA THR A 1205 -34.64 -3.01 -4.15
C THR A 1205 -33.87 -1.84 -4.76
N LEU A 1206 -34.28 -0.60 -4.46
CA LEU A 1206 -33.50 0.58 -4.78
C LEU A 1206 -32.38 0.71 -3.74
N ALA A 1207 -31.15 0.85 -4.20
CA ALA A 1207 -29.96 1.05 -3.39
C ALA A 1207 -29.38 2.45 -3.66
N VAL A 1208 -29.04 3.19 -2.62
CA VAL A 1208 -28.39 4.49 -2.71
C VAL A 1208 -27.16 4.46 -1.82
N SER A 1209 -26.00 4.83 -2.38
CA SER A 1209 -24.74 4.92 -1.67
C SER A 1209 -24.17 6.32 -1.81
N LEU A 1210 -23.70 6.89 -0.69
CA LEU A 1210 -22.95 8.13 -0.64
C LEU A 1210 -21.63 7.86 0.08
N ARG A 1211 -20.51 8.20 -0.57
CA ARG A 1211 -19.18 8.16 0.03
C ARG A 1211 -18.57 9.55 -0.01
N LEU A 1212 -17.94 9.95 1.09
CA LEU A 1212 -17.28 11.23 1.28
C LEU A 1212 -15.86 11.00 1.83
N ASN A 1213 -14.87 11.69 1.26
CA ASN A 1213 -13.46 11.59 1.62
C ASN A 1213 -12.81 12.98 1.62
N PHE A 1214 -12.37 13.45 2.80
CA PHE A 1214 -11.89 14.81 3.02
C PHE A 1214 -10.55 14.89 3.74
#